data_AF-A0A060PU60-F1
#
_entry.id   AF-A0A060PU60-F1
#
_cell.length_a   1.000
_cell.length_b   1.000
_cell.length_c   1.000
_cell.angle_alpha   90.00
_cell.angle_beta   90.00
_cell.angle_gamma   90.00
#
_symmetry.space_group_name_H-M   'P 1'
#
loop_
_entity.id
_entity.type
_entity.pdbx_description
1 polymer ?
#
loop_
_entity_poly.entity_id
_entity_poly.type
_entity_poly.pdbx_seq_one_letter_code
_entity_poly.pdbx_strand_id
1 'polypeptide(L)'
;MRTALGSLATGAVSGSVITGRIRLDRRSTLAVMFPGQGAQYLGMGTELAALYPVFARAYQDVHTELDRHVDRPLDRIIAGTDEPGLLDQTGYTQAALFAVEVALYRLLESFGVRPAYLIGHSVGEFAAAHVCGVLDLPDACLLVASRARLMQALPAGGAMIAVEATEAEIRADLRAAGTDVAVAAVNGPAAVVLSGSNEETVAIAERWAAAGRRTKRLTVSHAFHSPLMTPMLAEFADIAERVTVGKPRIPVVSNLTGAPADDFGTAEYWVRHVRDTVRFGAGLAWLTAAGVDTFLESGPGGQLSVLAKGNLAHSGQDAVIVPTMRPRRSESRTLLTALATAYVGGAPVTWSPGPPASTRRLELPTYPFERQRYWVERAPSVPAGGDCGLVPDRHPLFAAALELAEGTGSLFVGSWTASTQPWLRDHTVFGAIVVAGAAIVEIATHLGSRSGTPALTELTLLAPLVVPTDRPVAVQVRLAPLGAGKQSFTLHADLGAGWTRHATATLSADGTVAQPLSATPPPGAVALDIDELYPELARRGLGYGPEFQRLRAAWRHEDSLYARIDPAPTGAEPGEFLVHPGTLDAALHAALLERPDEDGTVWLPFLWSGVRIHPTRRSGSALLVRLTAAGPDSVRMTAVDEAGAVVVSVESVLARKVSLAQLAAAQTVATDSLFRCEWQVADLIAEASDPVAVAAVGTAQVTDARRYADLPALISDIESGGAVPELIVVDPAANISASIADADVPTAATTVAHQALRLVQEWLSDSRWAGARLLFCTRGAVSARSSDVLDPRVAPVWGLVRSAQTEHPDRFLLADVETSIDAGTLGCVVRAGIPQLAVRDGQVLVPRLRPMRAPAGGAPWSELDGSVLITGGTGGLGALVAEHLVAEHGVRRLILVGRRGAQAAGAPELVARLRESGAEVELAACDVADRAELASLLTRIRAGHRLRAIVHAAGVLDDGMIEALTAERLDRVLRPKAAAWHLHELTADLDLVAFVLFSSAAGVLGAPGQANYAAANAFLDGLACWRRAQGLAAVSMAWGMWAQPSAMTSELTAADKARLARAGFLPLERRAGLRLFDATAACTEPSVIPLALDPVALRASGIPLSPVLADLAPAAAPTAVSGTFGAQLAQLRGSERESELLRLVCVEVASVLRYPSGDAVDPQRAFSDLGFDSLGAVELRNRLSFETGLVIPTTVIFDHPSPAAIADYLHDAMFGSTGAPTEFAAEQSAAGAELDEMDAESLIRLALSED
;
A
#
# COMPACT_ATOMS: atom_id res chain seq x y z
N MET A 1 33.12 21.80 -32.29
CA MET A 1 32.64 20.75 -31.37
C MET A 1 33.43 19.46 -31.51
N ARG A 2 33.42 18.76 -32.66
CA ARG A 2 34.18 17.51 -32.87
C ARG A 2 35.67 17.60 -32.48
N THR A 3 36.37 18.66 -32.87
CA THR A 3 37.76 18.90 -32.48
C THR A 3 37.94 19.04 -30.97
N ALA A 4 37.03 19.74 -30.29
CA ALA A 4 37.08 19.92 -28.83
C ALA A 4 36.80 18.60 -28.10
N LEU A 5 35.80 17.83 -28.55
CA LEU A 5 35.52 16.49 -28.02
C LEU A 5 36.68 15.51 -28.29
N GLY A 6 37.35 15.63 -29.45
CA GLY A 6 38.55 14.87 -29.77
C GLY A 6 39.70 15.20 -28.82
N SER A 7 39.94 16.48 -28.55
CA SER A 7 40.93 16.90 -27.54
C SER A 7 40.59 16.40 -26.14
N LEU A 8 39.31 16.45 -25.74
CA LEU A 8 38.86 15.90 -24.46
C LEU A 8 39.11 14.38 -24.38
N ALA A 9 38.79 13.64 -25.44
CA ALA A 9 38.98 12.19 -25.51
C ALA A 9 40.46 11.77 -25.45
N THR A 10 41.38 12.59 -25.96
CA THR A 10 42.83 12.33 -25.93
C THR A 10 43.54 12.95 -24.73
N GLY A 11 42.83 13.64 -23.84
CA GLY A 11 43.44 14.40 -22.74
C GLY A 11 44.28 15.60 -23.20
N ALA A 12 44.16 16.00 -24.46
CA ALA A 12 44.86 17.16 -24.99
C ALA A 12 44.22 18.46 -24.46
N VAL A 13 45.06 19.38 -23.98
CA VAL A 13 44.61 20.70 -23.51
C VAL A 13 43.99 21.46 -24.67
N SER A 14 42.72 21.85 -24.52
CA SER A 14 42.00 22.66 -25.49
C SER A 14 41.32 23.82 -24.79
N GLY A 15 41.55 25.05 -25.26
CA GLY A 15 40.84 26.22 -24.75
C GLY A 15 39.34 26.24 -25.08
N SER A 16 38.83 25.22 -25.77
CA SER A 16 37.39 25.03 -26.05
C SER A 16 36.74 23.96 -25.17
N VAL A 17 37.48 23.38 -24.23
CA VAL A 17 37.01 22.36 -23.30
C VAL A 17 37.33 22.83 -21.88
N ILE A 18 36.34 22.74 -20.99
CA ILE A 18 36.50 23.07 -19.57
C ILE A 18 36.45 21.75 -18.82
N THR A 19 37.53 21.40 -18.14
CA THR A 19 37.66 20.18 -17.33
C THR A 19 38.02 20.56 -15.91
N GLY A 20 37.41 19.89 -14.94
CA GLY A 20 37.75 20.04 -13.53
C GLY A 20 37.42 18.76 -12.78
N ARG A 21 37.87 18.67 -11.52
CA ARG A 21 37.58 17.56 -10.61
C ARG A 21 36.98 18.15 -9.34
N ILE A 22 35.75 17.75 -9.05
CA ILE A 22 35.05 18.14 -7.82
C ILE A 22 35.51 17.21 -6.70
N ARG A 23 35.90 17.79 -5.56
CA ARG A 23 36.22 17.06 -4.33
C ARG A 23 34.94 16.88 -3.52
N LEU A 24 34.44 15.65 -3.40
CA LEU A 24 33.14 15.36 -2.75
C LEU A 24 33.16 15.52 -1.22
N ASP A 25 34.35 15.50 -0.61
CA ASP A 25 34.62 15.66 0.83
C ASP A 25 34.51 17.11 1.31
N ARG A 26 34.47 18.09 0.39
CA ARG A 26 34.41 19.51 0.71
C ARG A 26 33.45 20.21 -0.25
N ARG A 27 32.40 20.82 0.29
CA ARG A 27 31.59 21.74 -0.53
C ARG A 27 32.46 22.93 -0.90
N SER A 28 32.56 23.22 -2.19
CA SER A 28 33.23 24.44 -2.67
C SER A 28 32.51 25.65 -2.07
N THR A 29 33.30 26.53 -1.47
CA THR A 29 32.79 27.78 -0.91
C THR A 29 33.09 28.89 -1.92
N LEU A 30 32.02 29.50 -2.43
CA LEU A 30 32.10 30.50 -3.48
C LEU A 30 31.98 31.92 -2.90
N ALA A 31 32.85 32.81 -3.36
CA ALA A 31 32.68 34.26 -3.20
C ALA A 31 32.42 34.93 -4.55
N VAL A 32 31.56 35.95 -4.55
CA VAL A 32 31.40 36.85 -5.71
C VAL A 32 32.19 38.11 -5.45
N MET A 33 32.99 38.50 -6.44
CA MET A 33 33.80 39.70 -6.45
C MET A 33 33.20 40.73 -7.42
N PHE A 34 33.04 41.96 -6.97
CA PHE A 34 32.55 43.06 -7.81
C PHE A 34 33.71 44.00 -8.17
N PRO A 35 34.03 44.19 -9.45
CA PRO A 35 35.16 45.00 -9.87
C PRO A 35 34.96 46.50 -9.56
N GLY A 36 36.06 47.24 -9.62
CA GLY A 36 36.05 48.68 -9.47
C GLY A 36 36.12 49.42 -10.80
N GLN A 37 36.28 50.75 -10.71
CA GLN A 37 36.52 51.62 -11.87
C GLN A 37 37.77 51.18 -12.65
N GLY A 38 37.65 51.16 -13.98
CA GLY A 38 38.66 50.66 -14.93
C GLY A 38 38.29 49.34 -15.60
N ALA A 39 37.16 48.73 -15.23
CA ALA A 39 36.62 47.55 -15.90
C ALA A 39 35.77 47.92 -17.13
N GLN A 40 35.08 49.05 -17.09
CA GLN A 40 34.07 49.46 -18.07
C GLN A 40 34.56 49.48 -19.53
N TYR A 41 33.65 49.18 -20.46
CA TYR A 41 33.86 49.34 -21.90
C TYR A 41 32.52 49.55 -22.62
N LEU A 42 32.54 50.21 -23.78
CA LEU A 42 31.33 50.46 -24.57
C LEU A 42 30.65 49.14 -24.98
N GLY A 43 29.32 49.13 -24.89
CA GLY A 43 28.47 48.00 -25.24
C GLY A 43 28.38 46.92 -24.16
N MET A 44 28.99 47.09 -23.00
CA MET A 44 28.95 46.09 -21.92
C MET A 44 27.52 45.77 -21.47
N GLY A 45 27.18 44.50 -21.44
CA GLY A 45 25.88 43.97 -20.99
C GLY A 45 24.80 43.94 -22.07
N THR A 46 25.06 44.49 -23.25
CA THR A 46 24.06 44.58 -24.33
C THR A 46 23.72 43.20 -24.93
N GLU A 47 24.71 42.32 -25.10
CA GLU A 47 24.49 40.96 -25.59
C GLU A 47 23.73 40.14 -24.53
N LEU A 48 24.06 40.28 -23.25
CA LEU A 48 23.34 39.59 -22.18
C LEU A 48 21.89 40.07 -22.03
N ALA A 49 21.63 41.38 -22.15
CA ALA A 49 20.27 41.92 -22.13
C ALA A 49 19.42 41.40 -23.29
N ALA A 50 20.01 41.24 -24.49
CA ALA A 50 19.29 40.67 -25.62
C ALA A 50 18.96 39.17 -25.46
N LEU A 51 19.79 38.43 -24.71
CA LEU A 51 19.72 36.97 -24.62
C LEU A 51 19.03 36.43 -23.36
N TYR A 52 19.07 37.17 -22.25
CA TYR A 52 18.60 36.71 -20.95
C TYR A 52 17.59 37.69 -20.33
N PRO A 53 16.29 37.33 -20.28
CA PRO A 53 15.24 38.19 -19.73
C PRO A 53 15.47 38.63 -18.28
N VAL A 54 16.09 37.77 -17.46
CA VAL A 54 16.42 38.11 -16.06
C VAL A 54 17.44 39.25 -15.99
N PHE A 55 18.48 39.19 -16.83
CA PHE A 55 19.46 40.27 -16.94
C PHE A 55 18.80 41.52 -17.46
N ALA A 56 18.03 41.43 -18.57
CA ALA A 56 17.35 42.57 -19.18
C ALA A 56 16.48 43.33 -18.19
N ARG A 57 15.69 42.60 -17.38
CA ARG A 57 14.82 43.19 -16.36
C ARG A 57 15.61 43.88 -15.26
N ALA A 58 16.57 43.17 -14.65
CA ALA A 58 17.40 43.75 -13.59
C ALA A 58 18.21 44.96 -14.09
N TYR A 59 18.70 44.90 -15.32
CA TYR A 59 19.39 45.99 -15.97
C TYR A 59 18.46 47.20 -16.14
N GLN A 60 17.26 47.00 -16.69
CA GLN A 60 16.27 48.06 -16.87
C GLN A 60 15.80 48.68 -15.54
N ASP A 61 15.58 47.87 -14.50
CA ASP A 61 15.17 48.34 -13.17
C ASP A 61 16.24 49.27 -12.58
N VAL A 62 17.52 48.90 -12.70
CA VAL A 62 18.64 49.72 -12.21
C VAL A 62 18.81 51.00 -13.03
N HIS A 63 18.71 50.92 -14.37
CA HIS A 63 18.74 52.10 -15.25
C HIS A 63 17.62 53.09 -14.93
N THR A 64 16.39 52.59 -14.75
CA THR A 64 15.21 53.42 -14.41
C THR A 64 15.41 54.22 -13.13
N GLU A 65 16.13 53.66 -12.16
CA GLU A 65 16.42 54.34 -10.90
C GLU A 65 17.63 55.28 -11.03
N LEU A 66 18.74 54.83 -11.62
CA LEU A 66 19.95 55.64 -11.79
C LEU A 66 19.73 56.86 -12.69
N ASP A 67 18.90 56.75 -13.73
CA ASP A 67 18.59 57.85 -14.66
C ASP A 67 17.89 59.03 -13.97
N ARG A 68 17.40 58.86 -12.73
CA ARG A 68 16.89 59.96 -11.89
C ARG A 68 18.00 60.80 -11.26
N HIS A 69 19.21 60.25 -11.19
CA HIS A 69 20.35 60.81 -10.47
C HIS A 69 21.50 61.22 -11.39
N VAL A 70 21.46 60.82 -12.67
CA VAL A 70 22.38 61.27 -13.71
C VAL A 70 21.68 62.20 -14.68
N ASP A 71 22.44 63.08 -15.33
CA ASP A 71 21.93 64.11 -16.25
C ASP A 71 21.66 63.59 -17.68
N ARG A 72 22.09 62.37 -17.99
CA ARG A 72 21.91 61.72 -19.29
C ARG A 72 21.58 60.23 -19.09
N PRO A 73 20.71 59.63 -19.93
CA PRO A 73 20.37 58.20 -19.85
C PRO A 73 21.61 57.32 -19.97
N LEU A 74 21.80 56.42 -19.00
CA LEU A 74 23.00 55.56 -18.96
C LEU A 74 23.06 54.55 -20.11
N ASP A 75 21.91 54.13 -20.65
CA ASP A 75 21.82 53.18 -21.76
C ASP A 75 22.51 53.72 -23.02
N ARG A 76 22.30 54.99 -23.34
CA ARG A 76 22.91 55.69 -24.48
C ARG A 76 24.42 55.86 -24.31
N ILE A 77 24.86 56.12 -23.09
CA ILE A 77 26.28 56.24 -22.72
C ILE A 77 26.98 54.89 -22.84
N ILE A 78 26.40 53.83 -22.28
CA ILE A 78 26.95 52.47 -22.37
C ILE A 78 26.99 52.01 -23.83
N ALA A 79 25.93 52.27 -24.61
CA ALA A 79 25.90 51.93 -26.03
C ALA A 79 26.89 52.74 -26.89
N GLY A 80 27.44 53.84 -26.37
CA GLY A 80 28.34 54.72 -27.13
C GLY A 80 27.63 55.52 -28.22
N THR A 81 26.34 55.81 -28.04
CA THR A 81 25.52 56.58 -28.98
C THR A 81 25.53 58.09 -28.73
N ASP A 82 26.08 58.52 -27.59
CA ASP A 82 26.31 59.92 -27.23
C ASP A 82 27.79 60.32 -27.45
N GLU A 83 28.22 61.42 -26.84
CA GLU A 83 29.57 61.98 -26.99
C GLU A 83 30.66 60.94 -26.59
N PRO A 84 31.73 60.80 -27.40
CA PRO A 84 32.83 59.90 -27.08
C PRO A 84 33.48 60.24 -25.72
N GLY A 85 33.80 59.21 -24.94
CA GLY A 85 34.54 59.35 -23.67
C GLY A 85 33.67 59.69 -22.45
N LEU A 86 32.34 59.84 -22.59
CA LEU A 86 31.44 60.03 -21.44
C LEU A 86 31.53 58.85 -20.45
N LEU A 87 31.60 57.61 -20.94
CA LEU A 87 31.70 56.42 -20.08
C LEU A 87 32.95 56.42 -19.18
N ASP A 88 34.02 57.14 -19.56
CA ASP A 88 35.27 57.25 -18.79
C ASP A 88 35.23 58.37 -17.73
N GLN A 89 34.17 59.17 -17.70
CA GLN A 89 33.95 60.16 -16.64
C GLN A 89 33.38 59.47 -15.42
N THR A 90 33.98 59.74 -14.25
CA THR A 90 33.66 59.09 -12.97
C THR A 90 32.16 59.10 -12.67
N GLY A 91 31.49 60.21 -12.98
CA GLY A 91 30.04 60.40 -12.82
C GLY A 91 29.20 59.30 -13.47
N TYR A 92 29.55 58.88 -14.69
CA TYR A 92 28.83 57.82 -15.41
C TYR A 92 29.46 56.45 -15.23
N THR A 93 30.79 56.37 -15.10
CA THR A 93 31.52 55.10 -14.97
C THR A 93 31.01 54.30 -13.78
N GLN A 94 30.89 54.93 -12.60
CA GLN A 94 30.49 54.25 -11.37
C GLN A 94 29.05 53.75 -11.45
N ALA A 95 28.14 54.58 -11.97
CA ALA A 95 26.75 54.21 -12.16
C ALA A 95 26.58 53.09 -13.20
N ALA A 96 27.32 53.16 -14.31
CA ALA A 96 27.30 52.14 -15.37
C ALA A 96 27.87 50.79 -14.88
N LEU A 97 28.94 50.83 -14.07
CA LEU A 97 29.49 49.61 -13.43
C LEU A 97 28.47 48.99 -12.50
N PHE A 98 27.87 49.77 -11.60
CA PHE A 98 26.83 49.29 -10.68
C PHE A 98 25.67 48.63 -11.43
N ALA A 99 25.17 49.26 -12.51
CA ALA A 99 24.10 48.71 -13.34
C ALA A 99 24.42 47.32 -13.92
N VAL A 100 25.61 47.17 -14.52
CA VAL A 100 26.04 45.90 -15.10
C VAL A 100 26.29 44.85 -14.01
N GLU A 101 26.97 45.23 -12.93
CA GLU A 101 27.34 44.34 -11.83
C GLU A 101 26.13 43.75 -11.12
N VAL A 102 25.11 44.56 -10.84
CA VAL A 102 23.86 44.12 -10.22
C VAL A 102 23.06 43.23 -11.18
N ALA A 103 22.89 43.63 -12.44
CA ALA A 103 22.17 42.82 -13.43
C ALA A 103 22.84 41.47 -13.67
N LEU A 104 24.17 41.45 -13.73
CA LEU A 104 24.96 40.24 -13.90
C LEU A 104 24.86 39.33 -12.67
N TYR A 105 24.86 39.89 -11.45
CA TYR A 105 24.62 39.12 -10.25
C TYR A 105 23.23 38.46 -10.27
N ARG A 106 22.17 39.19 -10.64
CA ARG A 106 20.82 38.62 -10.76
C ARG A 106 20.76 37.51 -11.79
N LEU A 107 21.52 37.63 -12.88
CA LEU A 107 21.67 36.55 -13.85
C LEU A 107 22.38 35.32 -13.22
N LEU A 108 23.49 35.51 -12.50
CA LEU A 108 24.18 34.43 -11.79
C LEU A 108 23.26 33.75 -10.77
N GLU A 109 22.50 34.51 -10.00
CA GLU A 109 21.50 34.03 -9.04
C GLU A 109 20.45 33.16 -9.73
N SER A 110 19.99 33.54 -10.93
CA SER A 110 19.05 32.74 -11.71
C SER A 110 19.62 31.37 -12.12
N PHE A 111 20.94 31.27 -12.32
CA PHE A 111 21.66 30.01 -12.55
C PHE A 111 21.97 29.23 -11.25
N GLY A 112 21.37 29.64 -10.12
CA GLY A 112 21.51 28.96 -8.84
C GLY A 112 22.82 29.26 -8.10
N VAL A 113 23.61 30.23 -8.57
CA VAL A 113 24.84 30.66 -7.89
C VAL A 113 24.47 31.31 -6.56
N ARG A 114 24.95 30.73 -5.46
CA ARG A 114 24.74 31.23 -4.10
C ARG A 114 26.10 31.47 -3.42
N PRO A 115 26.60 32.72 -3.38
CA PRO A 115 27.85 33.00 -2.68
C PRO A 115 27.70 32.86 -1.17
N ALA A 116 28.74 32.34 -0.52
CA ALA A 116 28.89 32.41 0.93
C ALA A 116 29.38 33.79 1.38
N TYR A 117 30.12 34.49 0.51
CA TYR A 117 30.68 35.80 0.79
C TYR A 117 30.64 36.70 -0.45
N LEU A 118 30.50 38.00 -0.22
CA LEU A 118 30.71 39.03 -1.24
C LEU A 118 31.94 39.87 -0.90
N ILE A 119 32.61 40.36 -1.93
CA ILE A 119 33.65 41.39 -1.80
C ILE A 119 33.57 42.32 -3.00
N GLY A 120 33.65 43.63 -2.78
CA GLY A 120 33.77 44.59 -3.86
C GLY A 120 35.14 45.23 -3.90
N HIS A 121 35.52 45.84 -5.02
CA HIS A 121 36.70 46.71 -5.08
C HIS A 121 36.27 48.15 -5.28
N SER A 122 36.44 48.99 -4.25
CA SER A 122 35.98 50.38 -4.26
C SER A 122 34.49 50.46 -4.65
N VAL A 123 34.15 51.02 -5.81
CA VAL A 123 32.75 51.19 -6.24
C VAL A 123 31.97 49.87 -6.31
N GLY A 124 32.62 48.74 -6.62
CA GLY A 124 31.95 47.43 -6.64
C GLY A 124 31.39 47.00 -5.27
N GLU A 125 31.82 47.63 -4.17
CA GLU A 125 31.25 47.34 -2.85
C GLU A 125 29.82 47.88 -2.68
N PHE A 126 29.41 48.88 -3.47
CA PHE A 126 28.02 49.31 -3.52
C PHE A 126 27.13 48.24 -4.14
N ALA A 127 27.61 47.56 -5.19
CA ALA A 127 26.91 46.41 -5.76
C ALA A 127 26.80 45.27 -4.73
N ALA A 128 27.87 45.00 -3.97
CA ALA A 128 27.83 44.03 -2.87
C ALA A 128 26.82 44.41 -1.78
N ALA A 129 26.77 45.68 -1.37
CA ALA A 129 25.84 46.18 -0.36
C ALA A 129 24.38 46.10 -0.80
N HIS A 130 24.09 46.39 -2.07
CA HIS A 130 22.76 46.21 -2.63
C HIS A 130 22.35 44.73 -2.66
N VAL A 131 23.23 43.88 -3.20
CA VAL A 131 22.96 42.46 -3.41
C VAL A 131 22.72 41.73 -2.08
N CYS A 132 23.51 42.02 -1.04
CA CYS A 132 23.31 41.41 0.28
C CYS A 132 22.07 41.94 1.01
N GLY A 133 21.43 43.01 0.52
CA GLY A 133 20.24 43.63 1.10
C GLY A 133 20.51 44.63 2.22
N VAL A 134 21.75 45.12 2.35
CA VAL A 134 22.08 46.24 3.25
C VAL A 134 21.55 47.55 2.71
N LEU A 135 21.57 47.73 1.39
CA LEU A 135 20.93 48.85 0.71
C LEU A 135 19.85 48.30 -0.23
N ASP A 136 18.68 48.93 -0.24
CA ASP A 136 17.70 48.66 -1.30
C ASP A 136 18.14 49.30 -2.63
N LEU A 137 17.37 49.11 -3.70
CA LEU A 137 17.78 49.59 -5.02
C LEU A 137 17.82 51.13 -5.10
N PRO A 138 16.76 51.88 -4.68
CA PRO A 138 16.79 53.34 -4.66
C PRO A 138 17.95 53.91 -3.86
N ASP A 139 18.19 53.42 -2.64
CA ASP A 139 19.23 53.95 -1.77
C ASP A 139 20.64 53.65 -2.29
N ALA A 140 20.86 52.46 -2.85
CA ALA A 140 22.12 52.12 -3.50
C ALA A 140 22.40 53.00 -4.73
N CYS A 141 21.38 53.24 -5.56
CA CYS A 141 21.45 54.12 -6.73
C CYS A 141 21.74 55.57 -6.34
N LEU A 142 21.06 56.09 -5.30
CA LEU A 142 21.31 57.43 -4.77
C LEU A 142 22.76 57.58 -4.29
N LEU A 143 23.25 56.62 -3.49
CA LEU A 143 24.61 56.66 -2.96
C LEU A 143 25.67 56.58 -4.04
N VAL A 144 25.56 55.63 -4.97
CA VAL A 144 26.58 55.45 -6.02
C VAL A 144 26.61 56.66 -6.97
N ALA A 145 25.45 57.19 -7.35
CA ALA A 145 25.37 58.36 -8.22
C ALA A 145 25.87 59.63 -7.51
N SER A 146 25.52 59.82 -6.23
CA SER A 146 25.98 60.96 -5.44
C SER A 146 27.49 60.90 -5.21
N ARG A 147 28.04 59.73 -4.86
CA ARG A 147 29.48 59.51 -4.75
C ARG A 147 30.17 59.88 -6.06
N ALA A 148 29.70 59.35 -7.18
CA ALA A 148 30.28 59.58 -8.49
C ALA A 148 30.27 61.06 -8.88
N ARG A 149 29.13 61.75 -8.71
CA ARG A 149 28.97 63.19 -8.97
C ARG A 149 29.92 64.03 -8.13
N LEU A 150 29.98 63.76 -6.82
CA LEU A 150 30.79 64.52 -5.88
C LEU A 150 32.29 64.32 -6.14
N MET A 151 32.71 63.09 -6.43
CA MET A 151 34.10 62.79 -6.81
C MET A 151 34.49 63.48 -8.13
N GLN A 152 33.58 63.52 -9.11
CA GLN A 152 33.80 64.16 -10.41
C GLN A 152 33.89 65.70 -10.32
N ALA A 153 33.23 66.31 -9.33
CA ALA A 153 33.22 67.75 -9.12
C ALA A 153 34.51 68.28 -8.45
N LEU A 154 35.36 67.40 -7.93
CA LEU A 154 36.64 67.79 -7.34
C LEU A 154 37.62 68.30 -8.42
N PRO A 155 38.67 69.05 -8.04
CA PRO A 155 39.69 69.48 -8.99
C PRO A 155 40.41 68.28 -9.63
N ALA A 156 40.53 68.31 -10.96
CA ALA A 156 41.39 67.40 -11.70
C ALA A 156 42.88 67.67 -11.38
N GLY A 157 43.73 66.64 -11.42
CA GLY A 157 45.16 66.78 -11.12
C GLY A 157 45.71 65.78 -10.10
N GLY A 158 44.89 64.83 -9.66
CA GLY A 158 45.34 63.66 -8.91
C GLY A 158 45.90 62.57 -9.83
N ALA A 159 46.78 61.72 -9.30
CA ALA A 159 47.23 60.51 -9.98
C ALA A 159 47.01 59.30 -9.09
N MET A 160 46.77 58.14 -9.72
CA MET A 160 46.86 56.85 -9.07
C MET A 160 47.85 55.95 -9.81
N ILE A 161 48.81 55.36 -9.07
CA ILE A 161 49.89 54.56 -9.66
C ILE A 161 50.03 53.25 -8.89
N ALA A 162 49.90 52.13 -9.60
CA ALA A 162 50.19 50.80 -9.06
C ALA A 162 51.70 50.59 -9.00
N VAL A 163 52.21 50.07 -7.88
CA VAL A 163 53.62 49.84 -7.59
C VAL A 163 53.80 48.41 -7.05
N GLU A 164 54.80 47.70 -7.59
CA GLU A 164 55.24 46.40 -7.10
C GLU A 164 56.11 46.55 -5.84
N ALA A 165 55.47 46.70 -4.69
CA ALA A 165 56.09 46.85 -3.38
C ALA A 165 55.15 46.39 -2.27
N THR A 166 55.70 46.11 -1.08
CA THR A 166 54.91 45.83 0.12
C THR A 166 54.36 47.13 0.72
N GLU A 167 53.25 47.03 1.46
CA GLU A 167 52.69 48.20 2.16
C GLU A 167 53.68 48.80 3.17
N ALA A 168 54.45 47.96 3.87
CA ALA A 168 55.41 48.41 4.87
C ALA A 168 56.54 49.26 4.24
N GLU A 169 57.08 48.81 3.11
CA GLU A 169 58.09 49.54 2.35
C GLU A 169 57.56 50.89 1.87
N ILE A 170 56.37 50.91 1.26
CA ILE A 170 55.73 52.13 0.78
C ILE A 170 55.44 53.09 1.95
N ARG A 171 54.87 52.62 3.06
CA ARG A 171 54.59 53.48 4.21
C ARG A 171 55.85 54.04 4.87
N ALA A 172 56.98 53.35 4.78
CA ALA A 172 58.27 53.89 5.22
C ALA A 172 58.74 55.00 4.27
N ASP A 173 58.66 54.79 2.96
CA ASP A 173 59.03 55.78 1.93
C ASP A 173 58.13 57.03 1.99
N LEU A 174 56.82 56.87 2.13
CA LEU A 174 55.87 57.99 2.28
C LEU A 174 56.15 58.82 3.54
N ARG A 175 56.46 58.16 4.67
CA ARG A 175 56.85 58.86 5.92
C ARG A 175 58.18 59.58 5.78
N ALA A 176 59.16 58.99 5.10
CA ALA A 176 60.44 59.61 4.85
C ALA A 176 60.34 60.81 3.88
N ALA A 177 59.43 60.73 2.90
CA ALA A 177 59.18 61.78 1.92
C ALA A 177 58.34 62.94 2.47
N GLY A 178 57.62 62.76 3.59
CA GLY A 178 56.81 63.82 4.21
C GLY A 178 55.70 64.37 3.31
N THR A 179 55.05 63.51 2.54
CA THR A 179 54.07 63.86 1.50
C THR A 179 52.64 63.48 1.89
N ASP A 180 51.65 64.10 1.22
CA ASP A 180 50.22 63.79 1.35
C ASP A 180 49.77 62.63 0.43
N VAL A 181 50.70 62.01 -0.33
CA VAL A 181 50.41 60.80 -1.10
C VAL A 181 50.02 59.66 -0.15
N ALA A 182 48.85 59.08 -0.40
CA ALA A 182 48.29 57.99 0.38
C ALA A 182 48.42 56.65 -0.32
N VAL A 183 48.30 55.58 0.47
CA VAL A 183 48.07 54.23 -0.05
C VAL A 183 46.57 54.09 -0.34
N ALA A 184 46.19 54.15 -1.61
CA ALA A 184 44.80 54.01 -2.05
C ALA A 184 44.28 52.57 -1.91
N ALA A 185 45.10 51.59 -2.28
CA ALA A 185 44.72 50.19 -2.24
C ALA A 185 45.90 49.28 -1.95
N VAL A 186 45.67 48.24 -1.16
CA VAL A 186 46.58 47.11 -0.95
C VAL A 186 45.91 45.90 -1.58
N ASN A 187 46.23 45.63 -2.84
CA ASN A 187 45.61 44.55 -3.63
C ASN A 187 46.28 43.19 -3.39
N GLY A 188 47.48 43.19 -2.81
CA GLY A 188 48.17 41.98 -2.37
C GLY A 188 49.54 42.25 -1.75
N PRO A 189 50.29 41.19 -1.39
CA PRO A 189 51.54 41.31 -0.63
C PRO A 189 52.58 42.23 -1.26
N ALA A 190 52.66 42.25 -2.60
CA ALA A 190 53.56 43.12 -3.37
C ALA A 190 52.81 43.93 -4.44
N ALA A 191 51.54 44.30 -4.18
CA ALA A 191 50.70 45.02 -5.14
C ALA A 191 49.94 46.16 -4.44
N VAL A 192 50.55 47.35 -4.45
CA VAL A 192 50.04 48.55 -3.79
C VAL A 192 49.68 49.61 -4.83
N VAL A 193 48.64 50.42 -4.57
CA VAL A 193 48.29 51.58 -5.38
C VAL A 193 48.48 52.84 -4.55
N LEU A 194 49.25 53.78 -5.07
CA LEU A 194 49.44 55.11 -4.53
C LEU A 194 48.43 56.07 -5.12
N SER A 195 47.98 57.05 -4.33
CA SER A 195 47.06 58.10 -4.77
C SER A 195 47.38 59.42 -4.09
N GLY A 196 47.49 60.49 -4.86
CA GLY A 196 47.71 61.83 -4.33
C GLY A 196 47.86 62.85 -5.46
N SER A 197 48.55 63.95 -5.20
CA SER A 197 48.87 64.92 -6.24
C SER A 197 49.66 64.26 -7.38
N ASN A 198 49.43 64.71 -8.62
CA ASN A 198 50.09 64.11 -9.77
C ASN A 198 51.62 64.13 -9.67
N GLU A 199 52.19 65.25 -9.26
CA GLU A 199 53.64 65.47 -9.19
C GLU A 199 54.30 64.54 -8.16
N GLU A 200 53.81 64.55 -6.92
CA GLU A 200 54.41 63.77 -5.84
C GLU A 200 54.24 62.26 -6.05
N THR A 201 53.06 61.83 -6.54
CA THR A 201 52.79 60.41 -6.78
C THR A 201 53.69 59.85 -7.89
N VAL A 202 53.91 60.62 -8.97
CA VAL A 202 54.83 60.24 -10.05
C VAL A 202 56.27 60.19 -9.55
N ALA A 203 56.72 61.20 -8.80
CA ALA A 203 58.07 61.24 -8.25
C ALA A 203 58.38 60.02 -7.36
N ILE A 204 57.41 59.58 -6.55
CA ILE A 204 57.53 58.35 -5.75
C ILE A 204 57.61 57.13 -6.65
N ALA A 205 56.69 56.98 -7.59
CA ALA A 205 56.66 55.83 -8.49
C ALA A 205 57.93 55.71 -9.37
N GLU A 206 58.51 56.82 -9.81
CA GLU A 206 59.76 56.83 -10.58
C GLU A 206 60.95 56.34 -9.75
N ARG A 207 61.03 56.66 -8.45
CA ARG A 207 62.07 56.09 -7.57
C ARG A 207 61.98 54.57 -7.48
N TRP A 208 60.77 54.05 -7.35
CA TRP A 208 60.52 52.61 -7.34
C TRP A 208 60.81 51.95 -8.69
N ALA A 209 60.48 52.61 -9.80
CA ALA A 209 60.85 52.16 -11.14
C ALA A 209 62.37 52.13 -11.34
N ALA A 210 63.09 53.15 -10.87
CA ALA A 210 64.55 53.22 -10.90
C ALA A 210 65.20 52.13 -10.04
N ALA A 211 64.54 51.72 -8.95
CA ALA A 211 64.93 50.57 -8.13
C ALA A 211 64.56 49.21 -8.74
N GLY A 212 64.12 49.17 -10.00
CA GLY A 212 63.80 47.96 -10.75
C GLY A 212 62.44 47.34 -10.44
N ARG A 213 61.54 48.04 -9.73
CA ARG A 213 60.16 47.57 -9.49
C ARG A 213 59.22 48.00 -10.61
N ARG A 214 58.21 47.18 -10.93
CA ARG A 214 57.20 47.56 -11.92
C ARG A 214 56.27 48.63 -11.36
N THR A 215 56.01 49.66 -12.16
CA THR A 215 54.99 50.68 -11.87
C THR A 215 54.05 50.86 -13.06
N LYS A 216 52.78 51.18 -12.79
CA LYS A 216 51.77 51.42 -13.82
C LYS A 216 50.81 52.52 -13.39
N ARG A 217 50.77 53.60 -14.16
CA ARG A 217 49.77 54.66 -13.99
C ARG A 217 48.37 54.14 -14.36
N LEU A 218 47.38 54.40 -13.51
CA LEU A 218 45.99 54.07 -13.75
C LEU A 218 45.30 55.19 -14.52
N THR A 219 44.37 54.83 -15.41
CA THR A 219 43.61 55.78 -16.23
C THR A 219 42.46 56.35 -15.42
N VAL A 220 42.76 57.32 -14.56
CA VAL A 220 41.81 58.06 -13.72
C VAL A 220 42.17 59.55 -13.72
N SER A 221 41.17 60.41 -13.59
CA SER A 221 41.33 61.87 -13.55
C SER A 221 41.56 62.45 -12.14
N HIS A 222 41.29 61.63 -11.11
CA HIS A 222 41.32 62.02 -9.70
C HIS A 222 42.05 60.97 -8.85
N ALA A 223 42.52 61.39 -7.68
CA ALA A 223 43.22 60.52 -6.71
C ALA A 223 42.24 59.98 -5.66
N PHE A 224 41.48 58.94 -6.02
CA PHE A 224 40.55 58.28 -5.10
C PHE A 224 41.28 57.64 -3.92
N HIS A 225 40.60 57.47 -2.78
CA HIS A 225 41.19 56.90 -1.55
C HIS A 225 42.41 57.68 -1.05
N SER A 226 42.32 59.01 -1.09
CA SER A 226 43.35 59.93 -0.65
C SER A 226 42.78 61.13 0.12
N PRO A 227 43.61 61.91 0.83
CA PRO A 227 43.19 63.16 1.45
C PRO A 227 42.51 64.15 0.49
N LEU A 228 42.77 64.05 -0.82
CA LEU A 228 42.13 64.90 -1.84
C LEU A 228 40.61 64.66 -1.98
N MET A 229 40.08 63.57 -1.42
CA MET A 229 38.64 63.33 -1.35
C MET A 229 37.94 64.07 -0.20
N THR A 230 38.69 64.66 0.74
CA THR A 230 38.12 65.34 1.92
C THR A 230 37.03 66.38 1.59
N PRO A 231 37.13 67.21 0.52
CA PRO A 231 36.15 68.25 0.27
C PRO A 231 34.72 67.75 -0.02
N MET A 232 34.57 66.50 -0.50
CA MET A 232 33.24 65.93 -0.76
C MET A 232 32.60 65.22 0.44
N LEU A 233 33.37 64.93 1.50
CA LEU A 233 32.95 63.99 2.54
C LEU A 233 31.74 64.47 3.34
N ALA A 234 31.61 65.77 3.60
CA ALA A 234 30.49 66.32 4.37
C ALA A 234 29.16 66.18 3.61
N GLU A 235 29.11 66.62 2.34
CA GLU A 235 27.90 66.46 1.51
C GLU A 235 27.56 64.99 1.28
N PHE A 236 28.58 64.13 1.13
CA PHE A 236 28.34 62.69 1.00
C PHE A 236 27.80 62.07 2.30
N ALA A 237 28.26 62.51 3.47
CA ALA A 237 27.73 62.08 4.77
C ALA A 237 26.25 62.43 4.91
N ASP A 238 25.86 63.67 4.60
CA ASP A 238 24.46 64.13 4.66
C ASP A 238 23.52 63.31 3.76
N ILE A 239 24.03 62.79 2.64
CA ILE A 239 23.27 61.92 1.75
C ILE A 239 23.23 60.49 2.30
N ALA A 240 24.35 59.99 2.80
CA ALA A 240 24.44 58.65 3.36
C ALA A 240 23.66 58.46 4.67
N GLU A 241 23.38 59.53 5.41
CA GLU A 241 22.47 59.49 6.57
C GLU A 241 21.00 59.32 6.18
N ARG A 242 20.64 59.60 4.93
CA ARG A 242 19.24 59.51 4.44
C ARG A 242 18.86 58.12 3.94
N VAL A 243 19.84 57.25 3.71
CA VAL A 243 19.56 55.89 3.24
C VAL A 243 19.17 54.96 4.39
N THR A 244 18.37 53.97 4.06
CA THR A 244 17.94 52.92 4.98
C THR A 244 18.95 51.78 4.96
N VAL A 245 19.55 51.51 6.12
CA VAL A 245 20.56 50.44 6.28
C VAL A 245 19.91 49.18 6.84
N GLY A 246 19.87 48.13 6.02
CA GLY A 246 19.41 46.78 6.38
C GLY A 246 20.52 45.90 6.95
N LYS A 247 20.17 44.66 7.33
CA LYS A 247 21.15 43.64 7.73
C LYS A 247 21.61 42.80 6.53
N PRO A 248 22.92 42.49 6.41
CA PRO A 248 23.42 41.69 5.31
C PRO A 248 22.88 40.26 5.38
N ARG A 249 22.18 39.83 4.33
CA ARG A 249 21.72 38.44 4.14
C ARG A 249 22.85 37.52 3.66
N ILE A 250 23.87 38.10 3.06
CA ILE A 250 25.10 37.44 2.62
C ILE A 250 26.27 38.23 3.26
N PRO A 251 27.17 37.57 4.01
CA PRO A 251 28.33 38.24 4.59
C PRO A 251 29.18 38.98 3.54
N VAL A 252 29.56 40.21 3.83
CA VAL A 252 30.41 41.04 2.97
C VAL A 252 31.75 41.27 3.65
N VAL A 253 32.85 41.08 2.91
CA VAL A 253 34.20 41.42 3.38
C VAL A 253 34.49 42.88 3.05
N SER A 254 34.70 43.67 4.10
CA SER A 254 34.87 45.12 4.01
C SER A 254 36.19 45.50 3.33
N ASN A 255 36.13 46.52 2.47
CA ASN A 255 37.35 47.15 1.94
C ASN A 255 38.14 47.94 2.99
N LEU A 256 37.54 48.33 4.13
CA LEU A 256 38.25 49.10 5.15
C LEU A 256 39.06 48.20 6.09
N THR A 257 38.49 47.05 6.46
CA THR A 257 39.10 46.15 7.45
C THR A 257 39.75 44.92 6.83
N GLY A 258 39.33 44.50 5.63
CA GLY A 258 39.75 43.22 5.03
C GLY A 258 39.10 42.00 5.68
N ALA A 259 38.03 42.19 6.45
CA ALA A 259 37.21 41.16 7.08
C ALA A 259 35.74 41.63 7.13
N PRO A 260 34.77 40.81 7.56
CA PRO A 260 33.43 41.31 7.87
C PRO A 260 33.48 42.44 8.90
N ALA A 261 32.63 43.45 8.73
CA ALA A 261 32.58 44.63 9.60
C ALA A 261 31.17 44.84 10.17
N ASP A 262 31.08 45.19 11.45
CA ASP A 262 29.80 45.37 12.16
C ASP A 262 29.08 46.67 11.77
N ASP A 263 29.82 47.68 11.30
CA ASP A 263 29.33 49.00 10.87
C ASP A 263 29.04 49.07 9.36
N PHE A 264 29.07 47.93 8.65
CA PHE A 264 28.92 47.88 7.20
C PHE A 264 27.57 48.47 6.74
N GLY A 265 27.65 49.47 5.85
CA GLY A 265 26.48 50.16 5.29
C GLY A 265 26.11 51.47 5.96
N THR A 266 26.68 51.79 7.14
CA THR A 266 26.44 53.06 7.83
C THR A 266 27.01 54.26 7.06
N ALA A 267 26.51 55.47 7.34
CA ALA A 267 27.03 56.70 6.76
C ALA A 267 28.52 56.89 7.05
N GLU A 268 28.95 56.61 8.29
CA GLU A 268 30.36 56.67 8.71
C GLU A 268 31.22 55.69 7.89
N TYR A 269 30.73 54.47 7.67
CA TYR A 269 31.40 53.49 6.83
C TYR A 269 31.64 54.00 5.41
N TRP A 270 30.61 54.55 4.75
CA TRP A 270 30.71 55.04 3.38
C TRP A 270 31.60 56.29 3.24
N VAL A 271 31.58 57.19 4.23
CA VAL A 271 32.48 58.36 4.27
C VAL A 271 33.94 57.90 4.36
N ARG A 272 34.23 56.95 5.26
CA ARG A 272 35.57 56.36 5.36
C ARG A 272 35.94 55.61 4.10
N HIS A 273 35.03 54.85 3.50
CA HIS A 273 35.23 54.09 2.26
C HIS A 273 35.68 54.94 1.07
N VAL A 274 35.28 56.21 1.00
CA VAL A 274 35.72 57.12 -0.08
C VAL A 274 37.21 57.52 0.06
N ARG A 275 37.71 57.60 1.30
CA ARG A 275 39.03 58.18 1.63
C ARG A 275 40.08 57.15 2.03
N ASP A 276 39.70 56.15 2.81
CA ASP A 276 40.61 55.20 3.43
C ASP A 276 41.09 54.11 2.45
N THR A 277 42.19 53.44 2.79
CA THR A 277 42.81 52.41 1.95
C THR A 277 41.89 51.21 1.70
N VAL A 278 41.72 50.82 0.43
CA VAL A 278 41.06 49.57 0.02
C VAL A 278 41.94 48.35 0.35
N ARG A 279 41.49 47.51 1.28
CA ARG A 279 42.15 46.32 1.83
C ARG A 279 41.81 45.03 1.08
N PHE A 280 41.72 45.08 -0.25
CA PHE A 280 41.32 43.93 -1.07
C PHE A 280 42.19 42.69 -0.86
N GLY A 281 43.51 42.86 -0.75
CA GLY A 281 44.44 41.75 -0.53
C GLY A 281 44.27 41.07 0.82
N ALA A 282 43.98 41.83 1.88
CA ALA A 282 43.64 41.27 3.19
C ALA A 282 42.28 40.57 3.14
N GLY A 283 41.30 41.13 2.42
CA GLY A 283 40.01 40.52 2.19
C GLY A 283 40.11 39.14 1.50
N LEU A 284 40.94 39.02 0.46
CA LEU A 284 41.20 37.72 -0.18
C LEU A 284 41.89 36.73 0.76
N ALA A 285 42.86 37.18 1.56
CA ALA A 285 43.52 36.33 2.55
C ALA A 285 42.52 35.82 3.59
N TRP A 286 41.63 36.69 4.08
CA TRP A 286 40.55 36.33 5.00
C TRP A 286 39.56 35.35 4.37
N LEU A 287 39.09 35.61 3.15
CA LEU A 287 38.17 34.72 2.42
C LEU A 287 38.77 33.33 2.24
N THR A 288 40.06 33.26 1.91
CA THR A 288 40.72 31.97 1.71
C THR A 288 40.94 31.25 3.04
N ALA A 289 41.25 31.96 4.12
CA ALA A 289 41.28 31.41 5.48
C ALA A 289 39.88 30.94 5.96
N ALA A 290 38.81 31.61 5.53
CA ALA A 290 37.42 31.20 5.73
C ALA A 290 36.99 30.03 4.82
N GLY A 291 37.90 29.52 3.98
CA GLY A 291 37.70 28.32 3.19
C GLY A 291 37.11 28.56 1.80
N VAL A 292 37.05 29.80 1.32
CA VAL A 292 36.66 30.13 -0.06
C VAL A 292 37.69 29.60 -1.04
N ASP A 293 37.23 28.88 -2.05
CA ASP A 293 38.06 28.25 -3.08
C ASP A 293 37.61 28.58 -4.51
N THR A 294 36.45 29.22 -4.67
CA THR A 294 35.93 29.70 -5.95
C THR A 294 35.58 31.18 -5.87
N PHE A 295 36.08 31.96 -6.81
CA PHE A 295 35.87 33.40 -6.93
C PHE A 295 35.31 33.72 -8.32
N LEU A 296 34.08 34.23 -8.34
CA LEU A 296 33.45 34.74 -9.56
C LEU A 296 33.53 36.26 -9.59
N GLU A 297 34.17 36.83 -10.62
CA GLU A 297 34.10 38.28 -10.85
C GLU A 297 32.80 38.61 -11.60
N SER A 298 31.87 39.27 -10.91
CA SER A 298 30.59 39.74 -11.43
C SER A 298 30.73 41.20 -11.85
N GLY A 299 31.23 41.43 -13.06
CA GLY A 299 31.23 42.74 -13.69
C GLY A 299 31.86 42.72 -15.07
N PRO A 300 31.87 43.88 -15.77
CA PRO A 300 32.30 43.99 -17.15
C PRO A 300 33.84 43.99 -17.22
N GLY A 301 34.50 42.84 -17.04
CA GLY A 301 35.96 42.83 -17.01
C GLY A 301 36.57 41.56 -16.46
N GLY A 302 37.89 41.56 -16.30
CA GLY A 302 38.61 40.44 -15.70
C GLY A 302 39.81 40.88 -14.87
N GLN A 303 39.90 42.16 -14.55
CA GLN A 303 41.04 42.75 -13.86
C GLN A 303 41.10 42.25 -12.42
N LEU A 304 39.94 42.13 -11.75
CA LEU A 304 39.91 41.69 -10.36
C LEU A 304 40.31 40.21 -10.23
N SER A 305 39.93 39.39 -11.21
CA SER A 305 40.36 38.00 -11.35
C SER A 305 41.87 37.88 -11.53
N VAL A 306 42.49 38.80 -12.28
CA VAL A 306 43.96 38.82 -12.46
C VAL A 306 44.65 39.22 -11.15
N LEU A 307 44.12 40.21 -10.44
CA LEU A 307 44.64 40.63 -9.13
C LEU A 307 44.52 39.51 -8.09
N ALA A 308 43.37 38.84 -8.03
CA ALA A 308 43.15 37.72 -7.12
C ALA A 308 44.11 36.55 -7.42
N LYS A 309 44.32 36.21 -8.71
CA LYS A 309 45.30 35.17 -9.10
C LYS A 309 46.72 35.53 -8.67
N GLY A 310 47.13 36.78 -8.87
CA GLY A 310 48.44 37.26 -8.44
C GLY A 310 48.62 37.16 -6.92
N ASN A 311 47.58 37.43 -6.15
CA ASN A 311 47.61 37.36 -4.69
C ASN A 311 47.69 35.90 -4.20
N LEU A 312 46.81 35.02 -4.66
CA LEU A 312 46.77 33.62 -4.23
C LEU A 312 47.97 32.78 -4.72
N ALA A 313 48.59 33.14 -5.84
CA ALA A 313 49.83 32.51 -6.27
C ALA A 313 50.97 32.66 -5.25
N HIS A 314 50.97 33.75 -4.45
CA HIS A 314 51.96 33.95 -3.38
C HIS A 314 51.67 33.10 -2.14
N SER A 315 50.41 32.73 -1.88
CA SER A 315 50.04 31.88 -0.75
C SER A 315 50.13 30.38 -1.07
N GLY A 316 50.39 30.01 -2.33
CA GLY A 316 50.44 28.60 -2.78
C GLY A 316 49.07 27.92 -2.80
N GLN A 317 47.99 28.70 -2.76
CA GLN A 317 46.62 28.18 -2.73
C GLN A 317 46.04 28.09 -4.15
N ASP A 318 45.53 26.91 -4.48
CA ASP A 318 44.85 26.68 -5.76
C ASP A 318 43.37 27.04 -5.60
N ALA A 319 42.89 28.01 -6.39
CA ALA A 319 41.53 28.51 -6.33
C ALA A 319 41.00 28.81 -7.74
N VAL A 320 39.72 28.51 -7.95
CA VAL A 320 39.04 28.79 -9.22
C VAL A 320 38.69 30.26 -9.27
N ILE A 321 39.40 31.03 -10.09
CA ILE A 321 39.13 32.46 -10.28
C ILE A 321 38.78 32.73 -11.73
N VAL A 322 37.53 33.16 -11.97
CA VAL A 322 37.02 33.34 -13.32
C VAL A 322 36.11 34.57 -13.46
N PRO A 323 36.31 35.39 -14.51
CA PRO A 323 35.42 36.49 -14.81
C PRO A 323 34.23 36.06 -15.66
N THR A 324 33.09 36.71 -15.43
CA THR A 324 31.82 36.42 -16.09
C THR A 324 31.60 37.21 -17.38
N MET A 325 32.33 38.30 -17.60
CA MET A 325 32.36 39.06 -18.84
C MET A 325 33.80 39.42 -19.22
N ARG A 326 34.09 39.65 -20.50
CA ARG A 326 35.40 40.16 -20.94
C ARG A 326 35.25 41.06 -22.16
N PRO A 327 36.03 42.15 -22.24
CA PRO A 327 36.06 42.97 -23.44
C PRO A 327 36.41 42.14 -24.69
N ARG A 328 35.76 42.43 -25.82
CA ARG A 328 36.03 41.82 -27.14
C ARG A 328 35.82 40.30 -27.18
N ARG A 329 34.98 39.76 -26.30
CA ARG A 329 34.54 38.35 -26.28
C ARG A 329 33.01 38.33 -26.23
N SER A 330 32.40 37.26 -26.74
CA SER A 330 30.95 37.06 -26.56
C SER A 330 30.65 36.99 -25.06
N GLU A 331 29.71 37.83 -24.62
CA GLU A 331 29.30 37.93 -23.23
C GLU A 331 28.63 36.64 -22.79
N SER A 332 27.71 36.09 -23.60
CA SER A 332 27.04 34.82 -23.27
C SER A 332 28.03 33.67 -23.22
N ARG A 333 28.99 33.60 -24.15
CA ARG A 333 30.00 32.54 -24.12
C ARG A 333 30.92 32.69 -22.90
N THR A 334 31.28 33.91 -22.53
CA THR A 334 32.14 34.17 -21.36
C THR A 334 31.41 33.80 -20.06
N LEU A 335 30.14 34.19 -19.93
CA LEU A 335 29.29 33.81 -18.80
C LEU A 335 29.15 32.29 -18.67
N LEU A 336 28.78 31.60 -19.75
CA LEU A 336 28.63 30.15 -19.73
C LEU A 336 29.96 29.43 -19.47
N THR A 337 31.08 29.98 -19.96
CA THR A 337 32.42 29.51 -19.64
C THR A 337 32.73 29.70 -18.16
N ALA A 338 32.35 30.84 -17.56
CA ALA A 338 32.56 31.11 -16.15
C ALA A 338 31.73 30.18 -15.26
N LEU A 339 30.44 30.03 -15.56
CA LEU A 339 29.54 29.09 -14.87
C LEU A 339 30.03 27.64 -15.01
N ALA A 340 30.46 27.23 -16.20
CA ALA A 340 31.06 25.92 -16.41
C ALA A 340 32.36 25.74 -15.61
N THR A 341 33.21 26.76 -15.56
CA THR A 341 34.48 26.73 -14.80
C THR A 341 34.21 26.61 -13.29
N ALA A 342 33.24 27.36 -12.77
CA ALA A 342 32.82 27.26 -11.38
C ALA A 342 32.17 25.90 -11.08
N TYR A 343 31.31 25.40 -11.98
CA TYR A 343 30.65 24.11 -11.87
C TYR A 343 31.65 22.95 -11.80
N VAL A 344 32.64 22.90 -12.71
CA VAL A 344 33.67 21.86 -12.65
C VAL A 344 34.63 22.03 -11.47
N GLY A 345 34.67 23.23 -10.88
CA GLY A 345 35.35 23.55 -9.62
C GLY A 345 34.56 23.13 -8.37
N GLY A 346 33.29 22.73 -8.51
CA GLY A 346 32.44 22.25 -7.41
C GLY A 346 31.37 23.23 -6.95
N ALA A 347 31.27 24.42 -7.55
CA ALA A 347 30.22 25.37 -7.23
C ALA A 347 28.85 24.90 -7.76
N PRO A 348 27.77 25.05 -6.99
CA PRO A 348 26.43 24.66 -7.44
C PRO A 348 25.93 25.58 -8.57
N VAL A 349 25.52 24.99 -9.68
CA VAL A 349 24.91 25.67 -10.84
C VAL A 349 23.71 24.84 -11.32
N THR A 350 22.52 25.44 -11.42
CA THR A 350 21.25 24.75 -11.73
C THR A 350 20.95 24.67 -13.23
N TRP A 351 21.77 25.30 -14.07
CA TRP A 351 21.68 25.33 -15.54
C TRP A 351 20.30 25.71 -16.12
N SER A 352 19.40 26.21 -15.28
CA SER A 352 18.09 26.75 -15.59
C SER A 352 18.14 28.22 -15.17
N PRO A 353 17.71 29.20 -16.00
CA PRO A 353 16.80 29.09 -17.15
C PRO A 353 17.41 28.44 -18.41
N GLY A 354 18.72 28.20 -18.43
CA GLY A 354 19.42 27.59 -19.56
C GLY A 354 19.87 28.62 -20.58
N PRO A 355 20.55 28.19 -21.66
CA PRO A 355 20.91 29.08 -22.75
C PRO A 355 19.63 29.61 -23.44
N PRO A 356 19.72 30.69 -24.24
CA PRO A 356 18.57 31.36 -24.86
C PRO A 356 17.66 30.39 -25.62
N ALA A 357 16.36 30.69 -25.73
CA ALA A 357 15.34 29.81 -26.33
C ALA A 357 15.68 29.29 -27.76
N SER A 358 16.55 29.99 -28.48
CA SER A 358 17.14 29.54 -29.76
C SER A 358 18.05 28.31 -29.64
N THR A 359 18.30 27.80 -28.43
CA THR A 359 19.22 26.70 -28.17
C THR A 359 18.47 25.38 -28.07
N ARG A 360 18.74 24.49 -29.02
CA ARG A 360 18.19 23.13 -29.03
C ARG A 360 18.87 22.28 -27.95
N ARG A 361 18.08 21.72 -27.02
CA ARG A 361 18.56 20.64 -26.13
C ARG A 361 18.73 19.38 -26.98
N LEU A 362 19.92 18.79 -26.92
CA LEU A 362 20.24 17.54 -27.61
C LEU A 362 20.39 16.45 -26.56
N GLU A 363 19.82 15.28 -26.83
CA GLU A 363 20.15 14.07 -26.07
C GLU A 363 21.60 13.72 -26.35
N LEU A 364 22.41 13.71 -25.30
CA LEU A 364 23.79 13.24 -25.36
C LEU A 364 23.81 11.74 -25.06
N PRO A 365 24.82 10.99 -25.57
CA PRO A 365 25.05 9.63 -25.14
C PRO A 365 25.06 9.53 -23.61
N THR A 366 24.49 8.45 -23.08
CA THR A 366 24.48 8.19 -21.63
C THR A 366 25.91 8.12 -21.09
N TYR A 367 26.06 8.30 -19.77
CA TYR A 367 27.35 8.23 -19.09
C TYR A 367 28.15 7.00 -19.56
N PRO A 368 29.39 7.17 -20.07
CA PRO A 368 30.22 6.06 -20.48
C PRO A 368 30.75 5.41 -19.20
N PHE A 369 29.95 4.53 -18.59
CA PHE A 369 30.39 3.73 -17.46
C PHE A 369 31.76 3.14 -17.81
N GLU A 370 32.74 3.25 -16.91
CA GLU A 370 34.09 2.70 -17.14
C GLU A 370 34.05 1.19 -17.45
N ARG A 371 32.88 0.55 -17.27
CA ARG A 371 32.59 -0.88 -17.45
C ARG A 371 33.53 -1.77 -16.64
N GLN A 372 34.19 -1.17 -15.66
CA GLN A 372 34.87 -1.86 -14.58
C GLN A 372 33.80 -2.64 -13.81
N ARG A 373 34.05 -3.94 -13.62
CA ARG A 373 33.15 -4.84 -12.87
C ARG A 373 33.29 -4.53 -11.38
N TYR A 374 32.69 -3.44 -10.93
CA TYR A 374 32.49 -3.13 -9.52
C TYR A 374 31.19 -3.79 -9.02
N TRP A 375 31.11 -5.11 -9.24
CA TRP A 375 30.11 -5.92 -8.58
C TRP A 375 30.56 -6.08 -7.15
N VAL A 376 29.85 -5.43 -6.23
CA VAL A 376 29.86 -5.92 -4.86
C VAL A 376 29.15 -7.25 -4.95
N GLU A 377 29.89 -8.35 -4.83
CA GLU A 377 29.32 -9.62 -4.41
C GLU A 377 28.76 -9.37 -3.01
N ARG A 378 27.54 -8.83 -2.95
CA ARG A 378 26.90 -8.34 -1.75
C ARG A 378 25.86 -9.36 -1.38
N ALA A 379 26.22 -10.18 -0.40
CA ALA A 379 25.28 -10.65 0.59
C ALA A 379 24.32 -9.50 0.96
N PRO A 380 23.01 -9.76 1.10
CA PRO A 380 21.97 -8.75 1.18
C PRO A 380 22.25 -7.75 2.32
N SER A 381 22.55 -6.49 1.96
CA SER A 381 22.66 -5.41 2.94
C SER A 381 21.27 -4.95 3.35
N VAL A 382 20.91 -5.32 4.58
CA VAL A 382 19.80 -4.84 5.41
C VAL A 382 19.53 -3.34 5.23
N PRO A 383 18.27 -2.89 5.15
CA PRO A 383 17.95 -1.47 5.28
C PRO A 383 18.39 -0.97 6.66
N ALA A 384 18.81 0.28 6.75
CA ALA A 384 19.14 0.94 8.02
C ALA A 384 18.02 0.71 9.07
N GLY A 385 18.25 -0.22 10.00
CA GLY A 385 17.25 -0.67 10.97
C GLY A 385 17.83 -1.05 12.33
N GLY A 386 19.10 -0.68 12.60
CA GLY A 386 19.72 -0.90 13.92
C GLY A 386 18.93 -0.24 15.06
N ASP A 387 18.26 0.87 14.79
CA ASP A 387 17.44 1.60 15.77
C ASP A 387 16.00 1.06 15.89
N CYS A 388 15.59 0.07 15.08
CA CYS A 388 14.25 -0.52 15.08
C CYS A 388 14.21 -2.00 15.50
N GLY A 389 15.33 -2.53 16.03
CA GLY A 389 15.42 -3.94 16.46
C GLY A 389 15.55 -4.95 15.32
N LEU A 390 15.81 -4.51 14.08
CA LEU A 390 15.99 -5.39 12.92
C LEU A 390 17.44 -5.87 12.82
N VAL A 391 17.62 -7.20 12.71
CA VAL A 391 18.93 -7.85 12.61
C VAL A 391 19.12 -8.39 11.18
N PRO A 392 20.31 -8.23 10.57
CA PRO A 392 20.65 -8.87 9.31
C PRO A 392 20.40 -10.38 9.29
N ASP A 393 19.83 -10.87 8.18
CA ASP A 393 19.75 -12.30 7.89
C ASP A 393 20.87 -12.73 6.93
N ARG A 394 21.33 -13.98 7.05
CA ARG A 394 22.34 -14.55 6.13
C ARG A 394 21.72 -15.20 4.90
N HIS A 395 20.43 -15.48 4.92
CA HIS A 395 19.73 -16.11 3.82
C HIS A 395 19.49 -15.10 2.66
N PRO A 396 19.84 -15.42 1.40
CA PRO A 396 19.79 -14.48 0.27
C PRO A 396 18.41 -13.85 -0.02
N LEU A 397 17.33 -14.54 0.36
CA LEU A 397 15.95 -14.07 0.15
C LEU A 397 15.42 -13.16 1.27
N PHE A 398 16.16 -12.92 2.35
CA PHE A 398 15.73 -12.05 3.44
C PHE A 398 16.67 -10.87 3.61
N ALA A 399 16.06 -9.71 3.85
CA ALA A 399 16.78 -8.47 4.11
C ALA A 399 17.00 -8.26 5.62
N ALA A 400 16.06 -8.70 6.47
CA ALA A 400 16.16 -8.56 7.92
C ALA A 400 15.30 -9.60 8.65
N ALA A 401 15.62 -9.81 9.92
CA ALA A 401 14.86 -10.57 10.90
C ALA A 401 14.54 -9.69 12.12
N LEU A 402 13.40 -9.97 12.76
CA LEU A 402 12.93 -9.32 13.99
C LEU A 402 12.47 -10.39 14.97
N GLU A 403 12.99 -10.38 16.19
CA GLU A 403 12.42 -11.15 17.29
C GLU A 403 11.22 -10.39 17.89
N LEU A 404 10.08 -11.05 18.02
CA LEU A 404 8.88 -10.43 18.59
C LEU A 404 9.04 -10.34 20.11
N ALA A 405 8.86 -9.13 20.66
CA ALA A 405 9.16 -8.82 22.07
C ALA A 405 8.40 -9.68 23.09
N GLU A 406 7.23 -10.19 22.73
CA GLU A 406 6.40 -11.06 23.58
C GLU A 406 6.85 -12.54 23.55
N GLY A 407 7.95 -12.87 22.85
CA GLY A 407 8.40 -14.26 22.68
C GLY A 407 7.49 -15.09 21.76
N THR A 408 6.61 -14.44 20.99
CA THR A 408 5.63 -15.05 20.08
C THR A 408 6.22 -15.49 18.73
N GLY A 409 7.55 -15.57 18.66
CA GLY A 409 8.31 -16.02 17.50
C GLY A 409 9.16 -14.94 16.83
N SER A 410 9.61 -15.24 15.61
CA SER A 410 10.51 -14.40 14.82
C SER A 410 9.86 -14.09 13.46
N LEU A 411 10.06 -12.87 12.98
CA LEU A 411 9.57 -12.39 11.69
C LEU A 411 10.74 -12.06 10.76
N PHE A 412 10.73 -12.63 9.56
CA PHE A 412 11.73 -12.43 8.52
C PHE A 412 11.09 -11.68 7.37
N VAL A 413 11.76 -10.62 6.90
CA VAL A 413 11.25 -9.75 5.83
C VAL A 413 12.18 -9.77 4.62
N GLY A 414 11.62 -9.87 3.43
CA GLY A 414 12.35 -9.94 2.17
C GLY A 414 11.67 -9.15 1.06
N SER A 415 12.44 -8.84 0.01
CA SER A 415 11.94 -8.23 -1.22
C SER A 415 12.48 -9.04 -2.39
N TRP A 416 11.60 -9.82 -3.03
CA TRP A 416 11.97 -10.81 -4.03
C TRP A 416 11.75 -10.24 -5.42
N THR A 417 12.81 -10.24 -6.23
CA THR A 417 12.72 -9.84 -7.64
C THR A 417 13.67 -10.66 -8.47
N ALA A 418 13.25 -10.96 -9.69
CA ALA A 418 14.04 -11.57 -10.74
C ALA A 418 15.32 -10.77 -11.11
N SER A 419 15.45 -9.51 -10.67
CA SER A 419 16.66 -8.72 -10.87
C SER A 419 17.71 -8.92 -9.76
N THR A 420 17.29 -9.15 -8.52
CA THR A 420 18.21 -9.37 -7.38
C THR A 420 18.52 -10.85 -7.18
N GLN A 421 17.60 -11.73 -7.57
CA GLN A 421 17.74 -13.19 -7.53
C GLN A 421 17.50 -13.74 -8.94
N PRO A 422 18.51 -13.64 -9.85
CA PRO A 422 18.32 -13.97 -11.28
C PRO A 422 17.85 -15.40 -11.52
N TRP A 423 18.26 -16.34 -10.65
CA TRP A 423 17.87 -17.74 -10.73
C TRP A 423 16.35 -17.96 -10.62
N LEU A 424 15.59 -17.03 -10.00
CA LEU A 424 14.13 -17.12 -9.99
C LEU A 424 13.54 -17.14 -11.40
N ARG A 425 14.17 -16.46 -12.37
CA ARG A 425 13.70 -16.39 -13.77
C ARG A 425 13.73 -17.73 -14.49
N ASP A 426 14.54 -18.65 -14.00
CA ASP A 426 14.79 -19.95 -14.60
C ASP A 426 13.74 -20.99 -14.17
N HIS A 427 12.74 -20.63 -13.37
CA HIS A 427 11.60 -21.50 -13.10
C HIS A 427 10.31 -20.80 -13.52
N THR A 428 9.77 -21.23 -14.66
CA THR A 428 8.54 -20.67 -15.23
C THR A 428 7.47 -21.73 -15.40
N VAL A 429 6.23 -21.36 -15.08
CA VAL A 429 5.04 -22.18 -15.29
C VAL A 429 4.10 -21.38 -16.19
N PHE A 430 3.75 -21.95 -17.34
CA PHE A 430 3.03 -21.32 -18.45
C PHE A 430 3.53 -19.90 -18.78
N GLY A 431 4.85 -19.70 -18.79
CA GLY A 431 5.50 -18.42 -19.11
C GLY A 431 5.55 -17.39 -17.96
N ALA A 432 4.98 -17.71 -16.79
CA ALA A 432 5.09 -16.86 -15.60
C ALA A 432 6.20 -17.35 -14.67
N ILE A 433 6.94 -16.43 -14.04
CA ILE A 433 8.00 -16.76 -13.07
C ILE A 433 7.33 -17.22 -11.76
N VAL A 434 7.48 -18.48 -11.41
CA VAL A 434 6.89 -19.07 -10.19
C VAL A 434 8.00 -19.52 -9.26
N VAL A 435 7.94 -19.15 -7.98
CA VAL A 435 8.90 -19.66 -6.99
C VAL A 435 8.68 -21.16 -6.80
N ALA A 436 9.74 -21.94 -7.07
CA ALA A 436 9.71 -23.38 -6.94
C ALA A 436 9.44 -23.82 -5.49
N GLY A 437 8.68 -24.92 -5.31
CA GLY A 437 8.41 -25.48 -3.99
C GLY A 437 9.69 -25.83 -3.22
N ALA A 438 10.72 -26.30 -3.93
CA ALA A 438 12.05 -26.56 -3.38
C ALA A 438 12.69 -25.33 -2.71
N ALA A 439 12.44 -24.12 -3.23
CA ALA A 439 12.94 -22.89 -2.61
C ALA A 439 12.29 -22.64 -1.24
N ILE A 440 10.99 -22.93 -1.10
CA ILE A 440 10.26 -22.72 0.16
C ILE A 440 10.66 -23.78 1.19
N VAL A 441 10.92 -25.02 0.76
CA VAL A 441 11.47 -26.10 1.60
C VAL A 441 12.85 -25.74 2.14
N GLU A 442 13.72 -25.21 1.28
CA GLU A 442 15.04 -24.74 1.67
C GLU A 442 14.92 -23.61 2.71
N ILE A 443 14.10 -22.59 2.46
CA ILE A 443 13.86 -21.48 3.40
C ILE A 443 13.38 -22.01 4.76
N ALA A 444 12.38 -22.89 4.77
CA ALA A 444 11.79 -23.41 6.00
C ALA A 444 12.82 -24.21 6.82
N THR A 445 13.62 -25.05 6.18
CA THR A 445 14.68 -25.84 6.85
C THR A 445 15.88 -24.98 7.27
N HIS A 446 16.24 -23.95 6.50
CA HIS A 446 17.27 -22.97 6.87
C HIS A 446 16.89 -22.22 8.15
N LEU A 447 15.68 -21.65 8.18
CA LEU A 447 15.21 -20.88 9.33
C LEU A 447 14.98 -21.79 10.54
N GLY A 448 14.40 -22.98 10.34
CA GLY A 448 14.27 -23.99 11.39
C GLY A 448 15.61 -24.42 11.99
N SER A 449 16.65 -24.59 11.18
CA SER A 449 17.98 -24.94 11.68
C SER A 449 18.57 -23.88 12.60
N ARG A 450 18.26 -22.60 12.37
CA ARG A 450 18.69 -21.49 13.24
C ARG A 450 17.96 -21.43 14.56
N SER A 451 16.71 -21.88 14.60
CA SER A 451 15.88 -21.90 15.81
C SER A 451 15.94 -23.24 16.57
N GLY A 452 16.77 -24.19 16.13
CA GLY A 452 16.90 -25.51 16.75
C GLY A 452 15.85 -26.54 16.33
N THR A 453 15.09 -26.26 15.25
CA THR A 453 14.07 -27.15 14.66
C THR A 453 14.37 -27.44 13.17
N PRO A 454 15.48 -28.14 12.86
CA PRO A 454 15.96 -28.30 11.48
C PRO A 454 15.13 -29.26 10.61
N ALA A 455 14.25 -30.07 11.20
CA ALA A 455 13.43 -31.02 10.47
C ALA A 455 12.09 -30.40 10.08
N LEU A 456 11.74 -30.50 8.81
CA LEU A 456 10.41 -30.14 8.32
C LEU A 456 9.53 -31.39 8.38
N THR A 457 8.58 -31.38 9.32
CA THR A 457 7.61 -32.47 9.47
C THR A 457 6.67 -32.50 8.29
N GLU A 458 6.11 -31.34 7.95
CA GLU A 458 5.19 -31.17 6.85
C GLU A 458 5.25 -29.72 6.34
N LEU A 459 5.20 -29.53 5.02
CA LEU A 459 5.04 -28.25 4.34
C LEU A 459 4.00 -28.37 3.25
N THR A 460 3.02 -27.47 3.28
CA THR A 460 1.95 -27.37 2.28
C THR A 460 2.09 -26.06 1.50
N LEU A 461 2.10 -26.16 0.16
CA LEU A 461 2.11 -25.05 -0.77
C LEU A 461 0.69 -24.64 -1.14
N LEU A 462 0.21 -23.59 -0.49
CA LEU A 462 -1.20 -23.18 -0.52
C LEU A 462 -1.57 -22.51 -1.85
N ALA A 463 -0.72 -21.60 -2.31
CA ALA A 463 -0.90 -20.84 -3.54
C ALA A 463 0.46 -20.59 -4.24
N PRO A 464 0.55 -20.71 -5.58
CA PRO A 464 1.75 -20.35 -6.32
C PRO A 464 2.20 -18.92 -6.02
N LEU A 465 3.48 -18.72 -5.72
CA LEU A 465 4.06 -17.39 -5.54
C LEU A 465 4.68 -16.94 -6.87
N VAL A 466 4.02 -16.01 -7.55
CA VAL A 466 4.43 -15.51 -8.86
C VAL A 466 5.21 -14.21 -8.69
N VAL A 467 6.41 -14.12 -9.27
CA VAL A 467 7.27 -12.93 -9.18
C VAL A 467 7.13 -12.11 -10.47
N PRO A 468 6.56 -10.90 -10.42
CA PRO A 468 6.46 -10.04 -11.60
C PRO A 468 7.85 -9.64 -12.13
N THR A 469 7.94 -9.40 -13.44
CA THR A 469 9.21 -8.99 -14.08
C THR A 469 9.53 -7.51 -13.89
N ASP A 470 8.53 -6.70 -13.57
CA ASP A 470 8.57 -5.23 -13.56
C ASP A 470 8.65 -4.63 -12.15
N ARG A 471 8.37 -5.41 -11.10
CA ARG A 471 8.37 -4.94 -9.70
C ARG A 471 8.77 -6.02 -8.70
N PRO A 472 9.37 -5.65 -7.56
CA PRO A 472 9.65 -6.59 -6.49
C PRO A 472 8.39 -7.00 -5.72
N VAL A 473 8.44 -8.19 -5.12
CA VAL A 473 7.42 -8.76 -4.23
C VAL A 473 7.88 -8.66 -2.79
N ALA A 474 7.12 -7.98 -1.93
CA ALA A 474 7.41 -7.97 -0.50
C ALA A 474 7.01 -9.34 0.11
N VAL A 475 7.89 -9.91 0.93
CA VAL A 475 7.69 -11.23 1.56
C VAL A 475 7.89 -11.15 3.06
N GLN A 476 7.02 -11.85 3.80
CA GLN A 476 7.10 -12.03 5.24
C GLN A 476 7.05 -13.52 5.57
N VAL A 477 8.04 -13.99 6.32
CA VAL A 477 8.04 -15.32 6.90
C VAL A 477 7.97 -15.21 8.41
N ARG A 478 7.01 -15.89 9.03
CA ARG A 478 6.89 -15.95 10.48
C ARG A 478 7.18 -17.36 10.97
N LEU A 479 8.10 -17.46 11.92
CA LEU A 479 8.27 -18.63 12.78
C LEU A 479 7.59 -18.36 14.12
N ALA A 480 6.70 -19.22 14.57
CA ALA A 480 6.10 -19.09 15.90
C ALA A 480 6.09 -20.43 16.66
N PRO A 481 6.38 -20.44 17.96
CA PRO A 481 6.40 -21.67 18.76
C PRO A 481 5.00 -22.33 18.80
N LEU A 482 4.97 -23.66 18.65
CA LEU A 482 3.75 -24.49 18.74
C LEU A 482 3.71 -25.35 20.03
N GLY A 483 4.72 -25.24 20.89
CA GLY A 483 4.91 -26.14 22.05
C GLY A 483 5.66 -27.43 21.68
N ALA A 484 6.11 -28.17 22.70
CA ALA A 484 6.80 -29.47 22.57
C ALA A 484 8.00 -29.50 21.60
N GLY A 485 8.78 -28.41 21.52
CA GLY A 485 9.96 -28.33 20.64
C GLY A 485 9.62 -28.22 19.14
N LYS A 486 8.38 -27.83 18.80
CA LYS A 486 7.94 -27.58 17.42
C LYS A 486 7.71 -26.09 17.15
N GLN A 487 7.83 -25.72 15.88
CA GLN A 487 7.54 -24.37 15.40
C GLN A 487 6.64 -24.40 14.17
N SER A 488 5.73 -23.44 14.09
CA SER A 488 4.97 -23.14 12.88
C SER A 488 5.79 -22.21 11.99
N PHE A 489 5.72 -22.44 10.69
CA PHE A 489 6.25 -21.60 9.64
C PHE A 489 5.09 -21.13 8.77
N THR A 490 5.05 -19.83 8.46
CA THR A 490 4.10 -19.27 7.49
C THR A 490 4.80 -18.29 6.57
N LEU A 491 4.52 -18.38 5.27
CA LEU A 491 5.07 -17.49 4.25
C LEU A 491 3.94 -16.67 3.63
N HIS A 492 4.09 -15.36 3.67
CA HIS A 492 3.18 -14.38 3.09
C HIS A 492 3.90 -13.52 2.06
N ALA A 493 3.21 -13.11 1.01
CA ALA A 493 3.74 -12.18 0.02
C ALA A 493 2.68 -11.15 -0.38
N ASP A 494 3.10 -9.92 -0.66
CA ASP A 494 2.24 -8.87 -1.23
C ASP A 494 2.58 -8.66 -2.71
N LEU A 495 1.64 -9.04 -3.57
CA LEU A 495 1.70 -8.89 -5.02
C LEU A 495 1.03 -7.58 -5.50
N GLY A 496 0.80 -6.60 -4.61
CA GLY A 496 0.15 -5.32 -4.89
C GLY A 496 -1.38 -5.34 -4.74
N ALA A 497 -1.91 -6.39 -4.11
CA ALA A 497 -3.33 -6.56 -3.78
C ALA A 497 -3.55 -6.85 -2.28
N GLY A 498 -2.50 -6.77 -1.46
CA GLY A 498 -2.50 -7.18 -0.06
C GLY A 498 -1.72 -8.48 0.17
N TRP A 499 -1.49 -8.80 1.45
CA TRP A 499 -0.72 -9.97 1.87
C TRP A 499 -1.50 -11.27 1.64
N THR A 500 -0.94 -12.17 0.84
CA THR A 500 -1.46 -13.52 0.60
C THR A 500 -0.53 -14.55 1.24
N ARG A 501 -1.10 -15.57 1.88
CA ARG A 501 -0.35 -16.68 2.46
C ARG A 501 -0.09 -17.75 1.41
N HIS A 502 1.18 -18.03 1.10
CA HIS A 502 1.58 -18.95 0.03
C HIS A 502 2.01 -20.32 0.53
N ALA A 503 2.53 -20.42 1.76
CA ALA A 503 2.95 -21.70 2.33
C ALA A 503 2.79 -21.73 3.86
N THR A 504 2.59 -22.93 4.38
CA THR A 504 2.65 -23.22 5.81
C THR A 504 3.45 -24.50 6.04
N ALA A 505 4.18 -24.56 7.14
CA ALA A 505 4.92 -25.75 7.52
C ALA A 505 5.01 -25.92 9.05
N THR A 506 5.26 -27.15 9.48
CA THR A 506 5.61 -27.48 10.86
C THR A 506 7.05 -27.98 10.91
N LEU A 507 7.83 -27.41 11.82
CA LEU A 507 9.24 -27.69 12.05
C LEU A 507 9.44 -28.35 13.41
N SER A 508 10.39 -29.28 13.53
CA SER A 508 10.71 -30.03 14.75
C SER A 508 12.23 -30.19 14.96
N ALA A 509 12.63 -30.41 16.21
CA ALA A 509 14.02 -30.75 16.55
C ALA A 509 14.42 -32.14 15.99
N ASP A 510 13.51 -33.11 16.14
CA ASP A 510 13.71 -34.49 15.70
C ASP A 510 13.23 -34.68 14.27
N GLY A 511 14.02 -35.40 13.48
CA GLY A 511 13.68 -35.79 12.11
C GLY A 511 14.33 -37.13 11.75
N THR A 512 13.68 -37.86 10.87
CA THR A 512 14.09 -39.20 10.42
C THR A 512 15.42 -39.13 9.66
N VAL A 513 16.40 -39.94 10.06
CA VAL A 513 17.71 -40.02 9.39
C VAL A 513 17.62 -41.08 8.30
N ALA A 514 17.79 -40.67 7.04
CA ALA A 514 17.81 -41.62 5.93
C ALA A 514 19.06 -42.51 5.93
N GLN A 515 18.93 -43.72 5.38
CA GLN A 515 20.05 -44.64 5.23
C GLN A 515 21.08 -44.09 4.22
N PRO A 516 22.39 -44.28 4.45
CA PRO A 516 23.43 -43.90 3.49
C PRO A 516 23.25 -44.59 2.14
N LEU A 517 23.57 -43.88 1.06
CA LEU A 517 23.59 -44.40 -0.31
C LEU A 517 25.03 -44.42 -0.84
N SER A 518 25.32 -45.36 -1.75
CA SER A 518 26.54 -45.33 -2.54
C SER A 518 26.57 -44.06 -3.41
N ALA A 519 27.73 -43.45 -3.60
CA ALA A 519 27.93 -42.31 -4.50
C ALA A 519 27.96 -42.71 -6.00
N THR A 520 27.75 -43.99 -6.31
CA THR A 520 27.63 -44.50 -7.68
C THR A 520 26.32 -45.26 -7.87
N PRO A 521 25.70 -45.21 -9.07
CA PRO A 521 24.50 -45.98 -9.34
C PRO A 521 24.77 -47.48 -9.20
N PRO A 522 23.77 -48.30 -8.83
CA PRO A 522 23.94 -49.73 -8.66
C PRO A 522 24.45 -50.44 -9.93
N PRO A 523 25.33 -51.45 -9.82
CA PRO A 523 25.70 -52.27 -10.97
C PRO A 523 24.47 -52.90 -11.62
N GLY A 524 24.27 -52.67 -12.93
CA GLY A 524 23.09 -53.16 -13.67
C GLY A 524 21.99 -52.12 -13.90
N ALA A 525 22.15 -50.89 -13.41
CA ALA A 525 21.21 -49.80 -13.69
C ALA A 525 21.19 -49.42 -15.19
N VAL A 526 20.00 -49.29 -15.78
CA VAL A 526 19.79 -48.95 -17.20
C VAL A 526 19.72 -47.43 -17.35
N ALA A 527 20.54 -46.85 -18.21
CA ALA A 527 20.51 -45.41 -18.48
C ALA A 527 19.19 -44.99 -19.16
N LEU A 528 18.63 -43.87 -18.71
CA LEU A 528 17.45 -43.23 -19.30
C LEU A 528 17.90 -42.07 -20.19
N ASP A 529 17.18 -41.87 -21.29
CA ASP A 529 17.38 -40.71 -22.16
C ASP A 529 16.79 -39.46 -21.48
N ILE A 530 17.57 -38.39 -21.43
CA ILE A 530 17.19 -37.11 -20.82
C ILE A 530 17.26 -35.94 -21.82
N ASP A 531 17.69 -36.17 -23.06
CA ASP A 531 17.99 -35.11 -24.02
C ASP A 531 16.72 -34.33 -24.41
N GLU A 532 15.58 -35.02 -24.51
CA GLU A 532 14.26 -34.43 -24.84
C GLU A 532 13.46 -33.97 -23.61
N LEU A 533 13.93 -34.21 -22.38
CA LEU A 533 13.17 -33.91 -21.16
C LEU A 533 12.78 -32.44 -21.04
N TYR A 534 13.77 -31.53 -21.07
CA TYR A 534 13.52 -30.10 -20.88
C TYR A 534 12.80 -29.43 -22.07
N PRO A 535 13.13 -29.72 -23.34
CA PRO A 535 12.34 -29.26 -24.48
C PRO A 535 10.87 -29.65 -24.38
N GLU A 536 10.59 -30.88 -23.93
CA GLU A 536 9.23 -31.39 -23.79
C GLU A 536 8.47 -30.74 -22.61
N LEU A 537 9.12 -30.60 -21.45
CA LEU A 537 8.55 -29.86 -20.32
C LEU A 537 8.22 -28.41 -20.69
N ALA A 538 9.08 -27.75 -21.46
CA ALA A 538 8.83 -26.38 -21.93
C ALA A 538 7.62 -26.30 -22.86
N ARG A 539 7.41 -27.28 -23.75
CA ARG A 539 6.20 -27.38 -24.60
C ARG A 539 4.92 -27.53 -23.76
N ARG A 540 5.00 -28.23 -22.63
CA ARG A 540 3.88 -28.41 -21.67
C ARG A 540 3.62 -27.19 -20.79
N GLY A 541 4.52 -26.22 -20.81
CA GLY A 541 4.44 -25.00 -20.01
C GLY A 541 5.33 -25.01 -18.76
N LEU A 542 6.13 -26.05 -18.49
CA LEU A 542 7.18 -26.02 -17.46
C LEU A 542 8.52 -25.59 -18.08
N GLY A 543 8.80 -24.29 -18.04
CA GLY A 543 10.06 -23.75 -18.54
C GLY A 543 11.11 -23.72 -17.44
N TYR A 544 12.11 -24.57 -17.56
CA TYR A 544 13.30 -24.57 -16.72
C TYR A 544 14.46 -23.91 -17.46
N GLY A 545 15.11 -22.92 -16.85
CA GLY A 545 16.34 -22.29 -17.34
C GLY A 545 17.58 -22.97 -16.77
N PRO A 546 18.78 -22.46 -17.09
CA PRO A 546 20.05 -23.05 -16.68
C PRO A 546 20.09 -23.44 -15.19
N GLU A 547 19.68 -22.59 -14.26
CA GLU A 547 19.79 -22.89 -12.82
C GLU A 547 19.01 -24.13 -12.35
N PHE A 548 17.96 -24.51 -13.08
CA PHE A 548 17.12 -25.69 -12.80
C PHE A 548 17.42 -26.89 -13.71
N GLN A 549 18.11 -26.69 -14.84
CA GLN A 549 18.51 -27.77 -15.75
C GLN A 549 19.78 -28.51 -15.28
N ARG A 550 19.72 -29.11 -14.09
CA ARG A 550 20.89 -29.71 -13.41
C ARG A 550 20.96 -31.24 -13.45
N LEU A 551 19.91 -31.91 -13.91
CA LEU A 551 19.96 -33.35 -14.22
C LEU A 551 20.98 -33.62 -15.34
N ARG A 552 21.97 -34.48 -15.07
CA ARG A 552 23.03 -34.85 -16.04
C ARG A 552 22.95 -36.27 -16.55
N ALA A 553 22.42 -37.16 -15.74
CA ALA A 553 22.21 -38.54 -16.11
C ALA A 553 21.13 -39.10 -15.19
N ALA A 554 20.30 -39.99 -15.73
CA ALA A 554 19.32 -40.74 -14.98
C ALA A 554 19.45 -42.23 -15.31
N TRP A 555 19.19 -43.08 -14.33
CA TRP A 555 19.21 -44.52 -14.49
C TRP A 555 18.01 -45.13 -13.78
N ARG A 556 17.53 -46.25 -14.31
CA ARG A 556 16.52 -47.09 -13.69
C ARG A 556 17.15 -48.38 -13.20
N HIS A 557 16.89 -48.73 -11.95
CA HIS A 557 17.30 -49.99 -11.37
C HIS A 557 16.17 -50.52 -10.49
N GLU A 558 15.58 -51.66 -10.90
CA GLU A 558 14.35 -52.19 -10.30
C GLU A 558 13.24 -51.10 -10.31
N ASP A 559 12.61 -50.85 -9.15
CA ASP A 559 11.54 -49.85 -8.97
C ASP A 559 12.08 -48.48 -8.49
N SER A 560 13.39 -48.25 -8.63
CA SER A 560 14.06 -47.01 -8.20
C SER A 560 14.66 -46.26 -9.38
N LEU A 561 14.53 -44.93 -9.33
CA LEU A 561 15.23 -44.01 -10.22
C LEU A 561 16.45 -43.44 -9.52
N TYR A 562 17.57 -43.43 -10.23
CA TYR A 562 18.81 -42.81 -9.80
C TYR A 562 19.11 -41.64 -10.71
N ALA A 563 19.55 -40.52 -10.15
CA ALA A 563 19.85 -39.31 -10.91
C ALA A 563 21.15 -38.67 -10.43
N ARG A 564 21.99 -38.24 -11.37
CA ARG A 564 23.14 -37.39 -11.08
C ARG A 564 22.75 -35.93 -11.33
N ILE A 565 22.81 -35.13 -10.29
CA ILE A 565 22.49 -33.69 -10.31
C ILE A 565 23.77 -32.91 -10.09
N ASP A 566 24.15 -32.08 -11.06
CA ASP A 566 25.27 -31.16 -10.87
C ASP A 566 24.82 -29.97 -9.99
N PRO A 567 25.75 -29.33 -9.26
CA PRO A 567 25.43 -28.10 -8.55
C PRO A 567 24.97 -26.97 -9.52
N ALA A 568 24.13 -26.08 -9.01
CA ALA A 568 23.73 -24.85 -9.68
C ALA A 568 24.95 -23.99 -10.09
N PRO A 569 24.97 -23.40 -11.30
CA PRO A 569 26.12 -22.67 -11.84
C PRO A 569 26.34 -21.28 -11.25
N THR A 570 25.33 -20.65 -10.65
CA THR A 570 25.54 -19.42 -9.87
C THR A 570 26.24 -19.76 -8.55
N GLY A 571 27.46 -19.26 -8.40
CA GLY A 571 28.26 -19.38 -7.18
C GLY A 571 27.70 -18.52 -6.05
N ALA A 572 26.63 -18.97 -5.41
CA ALA A 572 26.28 -18.52 -4.06
C ALA A 572 27.47 -18.81 -3.14
N GLU A 573 27.84 -17.85 -2.28
CA GLU A 573 28.94 -18.04 -1.33
C GLU A 573 28.63 -19.26 -0.43
N PRO A 574 29.63 -20.08 -0.04
CA PRO A 574 29.41 -21.23 0.83
C PRO A 574 28.68 -20.84 2.13
N GLY A 575 27.42 -21.28 2.28
CA GLY A 575 26.60 -21.02 3.47
C GLY A 575 25.36 -20.12 3.27
N GLU A 576 25.13 -19.63 2.05
CA GLU A 576 23.94 -18.83 1.72
C GLU A 576 22.64 -19.67 1.63
N PHE A 577 22.72 -20.86 1.02
CA PHE A 577 21.64 -21.86 1.02
C PHE A 577 22.14 -23.15 1.67
N LEU A 578 21.25 -23.93 2.30
CA LEU A 578 21.58 -25.29 2.75
C LEU A 578 21.84 -26.20 1.54
N VAL A 579 20.98 -26.12 0.52
CA VAL A 579 21.15 -26.68 -0.83
C VAL A 579 20.50 -25.68 -1.79
N HIS A 580 21.17 -25.30 -2.88
CA HIS A 580 20.60 -24.33 -3.82
C HIS A 580 19.22 -24.81 -4.33
N PRO A 581 18.18 -23.95 -4.34
CA PRO A 581 16.82 -24.34 -4.73
C PRO A 581 16.73 -25.02 -6.10
N GLY A 582 17.48 -24.53 -7.11
CA GLY A 582 17.53 -25.14 -8.44
C GLY A 582 18.13 -26.56 -8.44
N THR A 583 19.11 -26.84 -7.57
CA THR A 583 19.67 -28.19 -7.39
C THR A 583 18.68 -29.12 -6.71
N LEU A 584 17.97 -28.61 -5.67
CA LEU A 584 16.98 -29.38 -4.92
C LEU A 584 15.74 -29.70 -5.78
N ASP A 585 15.30 -28.76 -6.61
CA ASP A 585 14.20 -28.96 -7.56
C ASP A 585 14.59 -29.99 -8.65
N ALA A 586 15.78 -29.84 -9.23
CA ALA A 586 16.30 -30.75 -10.24
C ALA A 586 16.44 -32.21 -9.76
N ALA A 587 16.59 -32.42 -8.45
CA ALA A 587 16.62 -33.75 -7.84
C ALA A 587 15.30 -34.53 -8.04
N LEU A 588 14.19 -33.84 -8.30
CA LEU A 588 12.90 -34.45 -8.60
C LEU A 588 12.67 -34.69 -10.10
N HIS A 589 13.46 -34.09 -11.00
CA HIS A 589 13.18 -34.11 -12.44
C HIS A 589 13.25 -35.50 -13.06
N ALA A 590 14.02 -36.43 -12.49
CA ALA A 590 14.04 -37.81 -12.97
C ALA A 590 12.67 -38.51 -12.82
N ALA A 591 11.86 -38.14 -11.82
CA ALA A 591 10.50 -38.67 -11.68
C ALA A 591 9.53 -38.14 -12.77
N LEU A 592 9.89 -37.06 -13.47
CA LEU A 592 9.10 -36.53 -14.58
C LEU A 592 9.25 -37.36 -15.87
N LEU A 593 10.31 -38.17 -15.99
CA LEU A 593 10.56 -39.04 -17.15
C LEU A 593 9.53 -40.17 -17.29
N GLU A 594 8.94 -40.61 -16.16
CA GLU A 594 8.00 -41.74 -16.13
C GLU A 594 6.52 -41.30 -16.00
N ARG A 595 6.26 -39.98 -15.98
CA ARG A 595 4.90 -39.44 -15.86
C ARG A 595 4.24 -39.37 -17.25
N PRO A 596 3.01 -39.91 -17.41
CA PRO A 596 2.33 -39.93 -18.71
C PRO A 596 1.98 -38.53 -19.21
N ASP A 597 1.92 -38.41 -20.53
CA ASP A 597 1.61 -37.19 -21.26
C ASP A 597 0.12 -36.89 -21.20
N GLU A 598 -0.25 -35.71 -20.69
CA GLU A 598 -1.62 -35.21 -20.73
C GLU A 598 -1.62 -33.73 -21.14
N ASP A 599 -2.44 -33.39 -22.12
CA ASP A 599 -2.52 -32.04 -22.69
C ASP A 599 -3.03 -31.01 -21.65
N GLY A 600 -2.31 -29.90 -21.51
CA GLY A 600 -2.78 -28.71 -20.79
C GLY A 600 -2.63 -28.71 -19.26
N THR A 601 -1.97 -29.71 -18.67
CA THR A 601 -1.65 -29.72 -17.23
C THR A 601 -0.18 -30.04 -16.97
N VAL A 602 0.34 -29.52 -15.85
CA VAL A 602 1.73 -29.74 -15.41
C VAL A 602 1.77 -30.24 -13.97
N TRP A 603 2.70 -31.13 -13.68
CA TRP A 603 2.89 -31.66 -12.32
C TRP A 603 3.75 -30.72 -11.51
N LEU A 604 3.25 -30.27 -10.36
CA LEU A 604 4.00 -29.45 -9.42
C LEU A 604 3.95 -30.07 -8.02
N PRO A 605 5.08 -30.05 -7.27
CA PRO A 605 5.08 -30.40 -5.85
C PRO A 605 4.09 -29.54 -5.08
N PHE A 606 3.33 -30.14 -4.16
CA PHE A 606 2.33 -29.44 -3.35
C PHE A 606 2.50 -29.69 -1.85
N LEU A 607 2.81 -30.92 -1.46
CA LEU A 607 3.01 -31.32 -0.06
C LEU A 607 4.37 -32.01 0.08
N TRP A 608 5.14 -31.60 1.08
CA TRP A 608 6.42 -32.19 1.45
C TRP A 608 6.34 -32.69 2.88
N SER A 609 6.70 -33.95 3.12
CA SER A 609 6.68 -34.56 4.45
C SER A 609 8.03 -35.16 4.79
N GLY A 610 8.44 -34.99 6.04
CA GLY A 610 9.68 -35.56 6.58
C GLY A 610 10.92 -35.11 5.81
N VAL A 611 11.10 -33.80 5.61
CA VAL A 611 12.28 -33.25 4.94
C VAL A 611 13.36 -32.92 5.96
N ARG A 612 14.58 -33.36 5.67
CA ARG A 612 15.79 -32.95 6.38
C ARG A 612 16.90 -32.63 5.39
N ILE A 613 17.48 -31.46 5.54
CA ILE A 613 18.69 -31.05 4.81
C ILE A 613 19.85 -31.10 5.80
N HIS A 614 20.85 -31.93 5.51
CA HIS A 614 21.98 -32.16 6.38
C HIS A 614 23.12 -31.19 6.01
N PRO A 615 23.66 -30.42 6.96
CA PRO A 615 24.79 -29.55 6.69
C PRO A 615 26.02 -30.39 6.34
N THR A 616 26.53 -30.26 5.12
CA THR A 616 27.74 -30.96 4.65
C THR A 616 28.93 -30.00 4.59
N ARG A 617 30.16 -30.52 4.74
CA ARG A 617 31.38 -29.70 4.66
C ARG A 617 31.77 -29.31 3.22
N ARG A 618 31.06 -29.81 2.21
CA ARG A 618 31.35 -29.62 0.78
C ARG A 618 30.09 -29.16 0.03
N SER A 619 29.61 -27.96 0.37
CA SER A 619 28.59 -27.30 -0.43
C SER A 619 29.13 -27.10 -1.86
N GLY A 620 28.40 -27.57 -2.87
CA GLY A 620 28.80 -27.45 -4.29
C GLY A 620 29.34 -28.72 -4.97
N SER A 621 29.15 -29.92 -4.41
CA SER A 621 29.44 -31.18 -5.11
C SER A 621 28.21 -31.71 -5.86
N ALA A 622 28.43 -32.57 -6.86
CA ALA A 622 27.33 -33.25 -7.54
C ALA A 622 26.62 -34.21 -6.58
N LEU A 623 25.29 -34.27 -6.69
CA LEU A 623 24.46 -35.16 -5.88
C LEU A 623 24.11 -36.41 -6.68
N LEU A 624 24.19 -37.57 -6.02
CA LEU A 624 23.48 -38.76 -6.47
C LEU A 624 22.17 -38.87 -5.71
N VAL A 625 21.07 -38.88 -6.45
CA VAL A 625 19.71 -38.91 -5.91
C VAL A 625 19.11 -40.28 -6.20
N ARG A 626 18.47 -40.88 -5.19
CA ARG A 626 17.58 -42.04 -5.34
C ARG A 626 16.14 -41.58 -5.12
N LEU A 627 15.28 -41.86 -6.09
CA LEU A 627 13.84 -41.67 -6.02
C LEU A 627 13.14 -43.04 -6.01
N THR A 628 12.16 -43.18 -5.14
CA THR A 628 11.31 -44.39 -5.02
C THR A 628 9.86 -43.98 -4.89
N ALA A 629 8.93 -44.74 -5.44
CA ALA A 629 7.51 -44.49 -5.26
C ALA A 629 7.13 -44.54 -3.76
N ALA A 630 6.40 -43.53 -3.29
CA ALA A 630 5.81 -43.47 -1.95
C ALA A 630 4.27 -43.54 -1.98
N GLY A 631 3.68 -43.66 -3.18
CA GLY A 631 2.26 -43.62 -3.48
C GLY A 631 2.05 -43.32 -4.98
N PRO A 632 0.79 -43.23 -5.46
CA PRO A 632 0.49 -43.02 -6.89
C PRO A 632 1.07 -41.71 -7.44
N ASP A 633 1.04 -40.66 -6.62
CA ASP A 633 1.49 -39.31 -6.99
C ASP A 633 2.63 -38.79 -6.11
N SER A 634 3.20 -39.65 -5.26
CA SER A 634 4.24 -39.27 -4.32
C SER A 634 5.55 -39.99 -4.54
N VAL A 635 6.65 -39.26 -4.36
CA VAL A 635 8.01 -39.78 -4.46
C VAL A 635 8.77 -39.53 -3.17
N ARG A 636 9.47 -40.57 -2.70
CA ARG A 636 10.47 -40.49 -1.65
C ARG A 636 11.82 -40.17 -2.29
N MET A 637 12.60 -39.30 -1.66
CA MET A 637 13.90 -38.86 -2.17
C MET A 637 14.99 -39.02 -1.12
N THR A 638 16.16 -39.49 -1.54
CA THR A 638 17.38 -39.40 -0.75
C THR A 638 18.54 -38.99 -1.66
N ALA A 639 19.26 -37.94 -1.29
CA ALA A 639 20.39 -37.42 -2.04
C ALA A 639 21.68 -37.54 -1.22
N VAL A 640 22.75 -38.03 -1.83
CA VAL A 640 24.10 -38.10 -1.24
C VAL A 640 25.13 -37.33 -2.05
N ASP A 641 26.20 -36.88 -1.40
CA ASP A 641 27.35 -36.28 -2.06
C ASP A 641 28.30 -37.33 -2.69
N GLU A 642 29.38 -36.88 -3.32
CA GLU A 642 30.39 -37.76 -3.92
C GLU A 642 31.12 -38.68 -2.91
N ALA A 643 31.03 -38.37 -1.61
CA ALA A 643 31.55 -39.21 -0.53
C ALA A 643 30.51 -40.20 0.03
N GLY A 644 29.27 -40.17 -0.45
CA GLY A 644 28.16 -41.00 0.02
C GLY A 644 27.47 -40.48 1.30
N ALA A 645 27.77 -39.25 1.72
CA ALA A 645 27.11 -38.64 2.87
C ALA A 645 25.73 -38.10 2.48
N VAL A 646 24.70 -38.39 3.30
CA VAL A 646 23.33 -37.91 3.06
C VAL A 646 23.29 -36.38 3.15
N VAL A 647 22.81 -35.74 2.10
CA VAL A 647 22.65 -34.29 1.97
C VAL A 647 21.18 -33.90 2.15
N VAL A 648 20.27 -34.64 1.51
CA VAL A 648 18.83 -34.41 1.62
C VAL A 648 18.12 -35.73 1.80
N SER A 649 17.18 -35.78 2.76
CA SER A 649 16.22 -36.86 2.88
C SER A 649 14.81 -36.30 2.88
N VAL A 650 13.93 -36.92 2.09
CA VAL A 650 12.51 -36.58 2.03
C VAL A 650 11.70 -37.86 2.07
N GLU A 651 10.83 -37.99 3.07
CA GLU A 651 9.98 -39.18 3.22
C GLU A 651 8.95 -39.30 2.10
N SER A 652 8.35 -38.17 1.71
CA SER A 652 7.35 -38.08 0.66
C SER A 652 7.25 -36.66 0.10
N VAL A 653 7.23 -36.54 -1.23
CA VAL A 653 6.82 -35.34 -1.98
C VAL A 653 5.60 -35.72 -2.80
N LEU A 654 4.45 -35.15 -2.48
CA LEU A 654 3.23 -35.32 -3.27
C LEU A 654 3.16 -34.23 -4.34
N ALA A 655 3.03 -34.63 -5.60
CA ALA A 655 2.80 -33.74 -6.72
C ALA A 655 1.31 -33.70 -7.08
N ARG A 656 0.85 -32.58 -7.64
CA ARG A 656 -0.50 -32.42 -8.19
C ARG A 656 -0.45 -31.84 -9.60
N LYS A 657 -1.47 -32.15 -10.40
CA LYS A 657 -1.68 -31.50 -11.70
C LYS A 657 -2.16 -30.07 -11.51
N VAL A 658 -1.58 -29.15 -12.29
CA VAL A 658 -1.95 -27.72 -12.33
C VAL A 658 -2.16 -27.33 -13.79
N SER A 659 -3.28 -26.69 -14.08
CA SER A 659 -3.61 -26.14 -15.41
C SER A 659 -3.28 -24.65 -15.53
N LEU A 660 -3.19 -24.14 -16.76
CA LEU A 660 -3.04 -22.71 -17.05
C LEU A 660 -4.15 -21.87 -16.38
N ALA A 661 -5.39 -22.38 -16.37
CA ALA A 661 -6.53 -21.71 -15.76
C ALA A 661 -6.37 -21.57 -14.23
N GLN A 662 -5.83 -22.59 -13.56
CA GLN A 662 -5.57 -22.56 -12.11
C GLN A 662 -4.40 -21.64 -11.76
N LEU A 663 -3.37 -21.53 -12.61
CA LEU A 663 -2.27 -20.58 -12.42
C LEU A 663 -2.70 -19.13 -12.68
N ALA A 664 -3.54 -18.90 -13.69
CA ALA A 664 -4.14 -17.59 -13.96
C ALA A 664 -5.00 -17.13 -12.78
N ALA A 665 -5.83 -18.02 -12.21
CA ALA A 665 -6.61 -17.76 -11.00
C ALA A 665 -5.74 -17.39 -9.78
N ALA A 666 -4.56 -18.02 -9.62
CA ALA A 666 -3.61 -17.72 -8.55
C ALA A 666 -2.87 -16.37 -8.73
N GLN A 667 -2.63 -15.93 -9.98
CA GLN A 667 -2.11 -14.59 -10.28
C GLN A 667 -3.13 -13.49 -9.97
N THR A 668 -4.40 -13.87 -9.86
CA THR A 668 -5.53 -12.97 -9.71
C THR A 668 -6.34 -13.25 -8.45
N VAL A 669 -5.67 -13.33 -7.30
CA VAL A 669 -6.36 -13.16 -6.00
C VAL A 669 -7.08 -11.79 -5.92
N ALA A 670 -6.77 -10.87 -6.85
CA ALA A 670 -7.54 -9.65 -7.08
C ALA A 670 -8.67 -9.73 -8.15
N THR A 671 -8.85 -10.82 -8.92
CA THR A 671 -9.97 -10.96 -9.90
C THR A 671 -11.00 -12.04 -9.58
N ASP A 672 -10.72 -13.04 -8.73
CA ASP A 672 -11.70 -14.09 -8.38
C ASP A 672 -12.53 -13.74 -7.14
N SER A 673 -12.94 -12.47 -7.03
CA SER A 673 -13.82 -11.99 -5.96
C SER A 673 -15.27 -11.78 -6.42
N LEU A 674 -15.64 -12.32 -7.58
CA LEU A 674 -17.02 -12.36 -8.07
C LEU A 674 -17.49 -13.80 -8.14
N PHE A 675 -18.64 -14.08 -7.53
CA PHE A 675 -19.25 -15.39 -7.52
C PHE A 675 -20.71 -15.33 -7.93
N ARG A 676 -21.25 -16.48 -8.32
CA ARG A 676 -22.68 -16.71 -8.51
C ARG A 676 -23.10 -18.00 -7.80
N CYS A 677 -24.35 -18.06 -7.37
CA CYS A 677 -24.95 -19.31 -6.89
C CYS A 677 -25.44 -20.11 -8.10
N GLU A 678 -24.88 -21.29 -8.31
CA GLU A 678 -25.22 -22.21 -9.39
C GLU A 678 -25.82 -23.49 -8.81
N TRP A 679 -26.86 -24.01 -9.44
CA TRP A 679 -27.58 -25.19 -8.95
C TRP A 679 -27.24 -26.40 -9.81
N GLN A 680 -26.79 -27.48 -9.18
CA GLN A 680 -26.30 -28.70 -9.84
C GLN A 680 -27.14 -29.90 -9.45
N VAL A 681 -27.31 -30.86 -10.36
CA VAL A 681 -28.02 -32.11 -10.09
C VAL A 681 -27.27 -32.90 -9.01
N ALA A 682 -28.00 -33.34 -7.99
CA ALA A 682 -27.47 -34.19 -6.94
C ALA A 682 -27.61 -35.67 -7.33
N ASP A 683 -26.50 -36.42 -7.27
CA ASP A 683 -26.50 -37.87 -7.44
C ASP A 683 -26.97 -38.55 -6.14
N LEU A 684 -28.28 -38.74 -6.00
CA LEU A 684 -28.87 -39.47 -4.88
C LEU A 684 -28.87 -40.98 -5.20
N ILE A 685 -27.98 -41.74 -4.56
CA ILE A 685 -27.99 -43.21 -4.66
C ILE A 685 -29.10 -43.74 -3.75
N ALA A 686 -30.10 -44.40 -4.33
CA ALA A 686 -31.15 -45.07 -3.58
C ALA A 686 -30.63 -46.39 -3.00
N GLU A 687 -30.02 -46.34 -1.81
CA GLU A 687 -29.77 -47.56 -1.03
C GLU A 687 -31.05 -48.00 -0.30
N ALA A 688 -31.36 -49.30 -0.41
CA ALA A 688 -32.46 -49.95 0.27
C ALA A 688 -32.16 -50.06 1.78
N SER A 689 -32.52 -49.04 2.54
CA SER A 689 -32.57 -49.06 4.02
C SER A 689 -33.96 -48.64 4.51
N ASP A 690 -34.19 -48.73 5.82
CA ASP A 690 -35.45 -48.37 6.45
C ASP A 690 -35.93 -46.96 6.03
N PRO A 691 -37.23 -46.78 5.73
CA PRO A 691 -37.78 -45.53 5.25
C PRO A 691 -37.85 -44.46 6.36
N VAL A 692 -37.32 -43.28 6.09
CA VAL A 692 -37.42 -42.10 6.96
C VAL A 692 -38.89 -41.71 7.14
N ALA A 693 -39.36 -41.54 8.37
CA ALA A 693 -40.74 -41.14 8.63
C ALA A 693 -40.98 -39.66 8.29
N VAL A 694 -41.75 -39.39 7.22
CA VAL A 694 -42.07 -38.03 6.74
C VAL A 694 -43.53 -37.65 7.01
N ALA A 695 -43.73 -36.48 7.62
CA ALA A 695 -45.04 -35.85 7.79
C ALA A 695 -45.14 -34.53 7.01
N ALA A 696 -46.22 -34.35 6.27
CA ALA A 696 -46.53 -33.12 5.53
C ALA A 696 -47.65 -32.35 6.24
N VAL A 697 -47.39 -31.08 6.53
CA VAL A 697 -48.28 -30.22 7.31
C VAL A 697 -48.84 -29.10 6.43
N GLY A 698 -50.15 -28.88 6.49
CA GLY A 698 -50.83 -27.86 5.70
C GLY A 698 -50.80 -28.16 4.20
N THR A 699 -50.46 -27.16 3.40
CA THR A 699 -50.44 -27.22 1.91
C THR A 699 -49.12 -27.72 1.33
N ALA A 700 -48.22 -28.26 2.15
CA ALA A 700 -46.94 -28.78 1.71
C ALA A 700 -47.09 -29.81 0.57
N GLN A 701 -46.33 -29.59 -0.50
CA GLN A 701 -46.41 -30.36 -1.75
C GLN A 701 -45.54 -31.62 -1.68
N VAL A 702 -45.89 -32.54 -0.78
CA VAL A 702 -45.18 -33.82 -0.60
C VAL A 702 -46.08 -35.01 -0.93
N THR A 703 -45.67 -35.88 -1.84
CA THR A 703 -46.39 -37.13 -2.13
C THR A 703 -45.90 -38.26 -1.22
N ASP A 704 -46.76 -39.25 -0.96
CA ASP A 704 -46.43 -40.46 -0.17
C ASP A 704 -46.00 -40.20 1.30
N ALA A 705 -46.37 -39.06 1.87
CA ALA A 705 -46.18 -38.71 3.29
C ALA A 705 -47.50 -38.74 4.08
N ARG A 706 -47.42 -38.92 5.41
CA ARG A 706 -48.57 -38.73 6.30
C ARG A 706 -48.96 -37.25 6.32
N ARG A 707 -50.25 -36.92 6.12
CA ARG A 707 -50.72 -35.53 6.00
C ARG A 707 -51.49 -35.09 7.23
N TYR A 708 -51.15 -33.91 7.74
CA TYR A 708 -51.81 -33.25 8.86
C TYR A 708 -52.25 -31.85 8.43
N ALA A 709 -53.39 -31.37 8.95
CA ALA A 709 -53.93 -30.07 8.59
C ALA A 709 -53.03 -28.92 9.06
N ASP A 710 -52.46 -29.04 10.26
CA ASP A 710 -51.58 -28.08 10.91
C ASP A 710 -50.65 -28.80 11.91
N LEU A 711 -49.72 -28.05 12.52
CA LEU A 711 -48.79 -28.57 13.52
C LEU A 711 -49.52 -29.10 14.78
N PRO A 712 -50.57 -28.43 15.31
CA PRO A 712 -51.37 -28.95 16.41
C PRO A 712 -52.01 -30.32 16.16
N ALA A 713 -52.51 -30.58 14.94
CA ALA A 713 -53.07 -31.88 14.59
C ALA A 713 -52.01 -33.00 14.62
N LEU A 714 -50.77 -32.71 14.20
CA LEU A 714 -49.65 -33.63 14.33
C LEU A 714 -49.28 -33.86 15.81
N ILE A 715 -49.25 -32.80 16.61
CA ILE A 715 -48.97 -32.90 18.06
C ILE A 715 -50.00 -33.80 18.74
N SER A 716 -51.29 -33.65 18.42
CA SER A 716 -52.35 -34.47 19.01
C SER A 716 -52.23 -35.96 18.67
N ASP A 717 -51.75 -36.29 17.47
CA ASP A 717 -51.46 -37.68 17.06
C ASP A 717 -50.29 -38.26 17.88
N ILE A 718 -49.23 -37.48 18.08
CA ILE A 718 -48.07 -37.87 18.92
C ILE A 718 -48.50 -38.08 20.37
N GLU A 719 -49.28 -37.16 20.95
CA GLU A 719 -49.80 -37.25 22.31
C GLU A 719 -50.75 -38.44 22.50
N SER A 720 -51.40 -38.90 21.43
CA SER A 720 -52.26 -40.08 21.41
C SER A 720 -51.49 -41.40 21.22
N GLY A 721 -50.15 -41.37 21.24
CA GLY A 721 -49.27 -42.53 21.13
C GLY A 721 -48.62 -42.72 19.76
N GLY A 722 -48.75 -41.76 18.85
CA GLY A 722 -48.03 -41.73 17.58
C GLY A 722 -46.53 -41.50 17.76
N ALA A 723 -45.70 -42.09 16.89
CA ALA A 723 -44.26 -41.83 16.87
C ALA A 723 -43.97 -40.45 16.25
N VAL A 724 -42.99 -39.73 16.81
CA VAL A 724 -42.52 -38.45 16.25
C VAL A 724 -41.87 -38.71 14.89
N PRO A 725 -42.34 -38.07 13.80
CA PRO A 725 -41.71 -38.19 12.49
C PRO A 725 -40.28 -37.61 12.51
N GLU A 726 -39.36 -38.24 11.79
CA GLU A 726 -37.98 -37.75 11.66
C GLU A 726 -37.90 -36.45 10.84
N LEU A 727 -38.81 -36.29 9.86
CA LEU A 727 -38.89 -35.12 8.99
C LEU A 727 -40.31 -34.58 8.94
N ILE A 728 -40.47 -33.29 9.28
CA ILE A 728 -41.72 -32.56 9.14
C ILE A 728 -41.57 -31.48 8.07
N VAL A 729 -42.49 -31.48 7.11
CA VAL A 729 -42.47 -30.58 5.95
C VAL A 729 -43.62 -29.59 6.07
N VAL A 730 -43.29 -28.31 6.08
CA VAL A 730 -44.23 -27.19 6.18
C VAL A 730 -44.17 -26.33 4.93
N ASP A 731 -45.30 -25.75 4.56
CA ASP A 731 -45.38 -24.69 3.56
C ASP A 731 -45.50 -23.33 4.30
N PRO A 732 -44.45 -22.50 4.33
CA PRO A 732 -44.49 -21.22 5.03
C PRO A 732 -45.44 -20.22 4.38
N ALA A 733 -45.88 -20.49 3.14
CA ALA A 733 -46.81 -19.67 2.38
C ALA A 733 -48.28 -20.15 2.47
N ALA A 734 -48.55 -21.25 3.18
CA ALA A 734 -49.89 -21.85 3.28
C ALA A 734 -50.98 -20.86 3.74
N ASN A 735 -50.62 -19.95 4.66
CA ASN A 735 -51.52 -18.96 5.23
C ASN A 735 -51.67 -17.68 4.37
N ILE A 736 -50.94 -17.55 3.25
CA ILE A 736 -51.02 -16.38 2.35
C ILE A 736 -52.38 -16.32 1.63
N SER A 737 -53.02 -17.46 1.36
CA SER A 737 -54.16 -17.51 0.43
C SER A 737 -55.48 -16.91 0.94
N ALA A 738 -55.63 -16.66 2.26
CA ALA A 738 -56.90 -16.15 2.81
C ALA A 738 -56.82 -14.74 3.44
N SER A 739 -55.66 -14.30 3.94
CA SER A 739 -55.55 -13.06 4.75
C SER A 739 -54.76 -11.92 4.09
N ILE A 740 -54.07 -12.16 2.97
CA ILE A 740 -53.08 -11.22 2.42
C ILE A 740 -53.01 -11.18 0.89
N ALA A 741 -53.94 -11.83 0.18
CA ALA A 741 -53.96 -11.86 -1.29
C ALA A 741 -54.03 -10.46 -1.94
N ASP A 742 -54.57 -9.48 -1.23
CA ASP A 742 -54.71 -8.08 -1.66
C ASP A 742 -53.61 -7.13 -1.12
N ALA A 743 -52.67 -7.62 -0.31
CA ALA A 743 -51.59 -6.79 0.22
C ALA A 743 -50.47 -6.57 -0.80
N ASP A 744 -49.76 -5.45 -0.65
CA ASP A 744 -48.57 -5.20 -1.45
C ASP A 744 -47.44 -6.20 -1.14
N VAL A 745 -46.52 -6.35 -2.10
CA VAL A 745 -45.45 -7.34 -2.02
C VAL A 745 -44.55 -7.16 -0.79
N PRO A 746 -44.16 -5.95 -0.37
CA PRO A 746 -43.42 -5.74 0.87
C PRO A 746 -44.16 -6.24 2.12
N THR A 747 -45.45 -5.91 2.26
CA THR A 747 -46.26 -6.34 3.42
C THR A 747 -46.44 -7.85 3.46
N ALA A 748 -46.68 -8.47 2.29
CA ALA A 748 -46.76 -9.92 2.18
C ALA A 748 -45.43 -10.59 2.55
N ALA A 749 -44.29 -10.07 2.05
CA ALA A 749 -42.96 -10.57 2.35
C ALA A 749 -42.63 -10.52 3.85
N THR A 750 -42.95 -9.41 4.51
CA THR A 750 -42.84 -9.25 5.96
C THR A 750 -43.68 -10.28 6.71
N THR A 751 -44.94 -10.45 6.30
CA THR A 751 -45.86 -11.37 6.99
C THR A 751 -45.37 -12.81 6.92
N VAL A 752 -44.87 -13.24 5.76
CA VAL A 752 -44.30 -14.58 5.58
C VAL A 752 -43.02 -14.76 6.41
N ALA A 753 -42.15 -13.74 6.46
CA ALA A 753 -40.96 -13.77 7.30
C ALA A 753 -41.32 -13.89 8.80
N HIS A 754 -42.35 -13.19 9.26
CA HIS A 754 -42.85 -13.30 10.64
C HIS A 754 -43.36 -14.71 10.97
N GLN A 755 -44.08 -15.34 10.03
CA GLN A 755 -44.57 -16.71 10.21
C GLN A 755 -43.41 -17.71 10.28
N ALA A 756 -42.40 -17.56 9.40
CA ALA A 756 -41.22 -18.41 9.44
C ALA A 756 -40.41 -18.23 10.73
N LEU A 757 -40.21 -16.99 11.19
CA LEU A 757 -39.52 -16.70 12.46
C LEU A 757 -40.21 -17.38 13.64
N ARG A 758 -41.53 -17.18 13.75
CA ARG A 758 -42.32 -17.77 14.83
C ARG A 758 -42.22 -19.29 14.83
N LEU A 759 -42.34 -19.92 13.66
CA LEU A 759 -42.25 -21.36 13.54
C LEU A 759 -40.88 -21.91 13.95
N VAL A 760 -39.80 -21.21 13.58
CA VAL A 760 -38.44 -21.57 14.02
C VAL A 760 -38.32 -21.47 15.55
N GLN A 761 -38.81 -20.38 16.16
CA GLN A 761 -38.75 -20.18 17.61
C GLN A 761 -39.61 -21.19 18.39
N GLU A 762 -40.82 -21.49 17.91
CA GLU A 762 -41.70 -22.52 18.50
C GLU A 762 -41.04 -23.90 18.41
N TRP A 763 -40.41 -24.23 17.28
CA TRP A 763 -39.70 -25.49 17.07
C TRP A 763 -38.48 -25.66 17.99
N LEU A 764 -37.74 -24.58 18.25
CA LEU A 764 -36.56 -24.60 19.12
C LEU A 764 -36.92 -24.68 20.60
N SER A 765 -38.05 -24.08 21.01
CA SER A 765 -38.47 -24.05 22.42
C SER A 765 -39.15 -25.32 22.90
N ASP A 766 -39.66 -26.15 21.98
CA ASP A 766 -40.35 -27.41 22.31
C ASP A 766 -39.44 -28.64 22.20
N SER A 767 -39.13 -29.25 23.35
CA SER A 767 -38.21 -30.39 23.48
C SER A 767 -38.70 -31.66 22.78
N ARG A 768 -39.98 -31.77 22.44
CA ARG A 768 -40.54 -32.90 21.67
C ARG A 768 -39.89 -33.06 20.30
N TRP A 769 -39.35 -31.97 19.76
CA TRP A 769 -38.74 -31.94 18.42
C TRP A 769 -37.22 -32.12 18.43
N ALA A 770 -36.60 -32.43 19.58
CA ALA A 770 -35.14 -32.52 19.69
C ALA A 770 -34.49 -33.52 18.71
N GLY A 771 -35.21 -34.60 18.36
CA GLY A 771 -34.76 -35.61 17.39
C GLY A 771 -35.32 -35.45 15.97
N ALA A 772 -36.14 -34.43 15.70
CA ALA A 772 -36.81 -34.22 14.41
C ALA A 772 -36.22 -33.03 13.63
N ARG A 773 -36.40 -33.04 12.31
CA ARG A 773 -35.99 -31.95 11.40
C ARG A 773 -37.20 -31.26 10.79
N LEU A 774 -37.14 -29.93 10.68
CA LEU A 774 -38.17 -29.11 10.06
C LEU A 774 -37.73 -28.63 8.67
N LEU A 775 -38.48 -29.00 7.63
CA LEU A 775 -38.23 -28.60 6.24
C LEU A 775 -39.24 -27.55 5.79
N PHE A 776 -38.72 -26.39 5.38
CA PHE A 776 -39.49 -25.31 4.77
C PHE A 776 -39.58 -25.54 3.26
N CYS A 777 -40.77 -25.89 2.78
CA CYS A 777 -41.07 -26.19 1.39
C CYS A 777 -41.70 -24.97 0.71
N THR A 778 -40.92 -24.26 -0.10
CA THR A 778 -41.36 -23.04 -0.81
C THR A 778 -41.60 -23.32 -2.30
N ARG A 779 -42.18 -22.34 -3.00
CA ARG A 779 -42.28 -22.33 -4.46
C ARG A 779 -41.82 -20.98 -5.00
N GLY A 780 -40.83 -20.99 -5.89
CA GLY A 780 -40.32 -19.79 -6.55
C GLY A 780 -39.51 -18.87 -5.62
N ALA A 781 -38.98 -19.37 -4.49
CA ALA A 781 -38.17 -18.55 -3.60
C ALA A 781 -36.74 -18.35 -4.09
N VAL A 782 -36.24 -19.25 -4.95
CA VAL A 782 -34.87 -19.22 -5.49
C VAL A 782 -34.84 -19.48 -6.99
N SER A 783 -33.83 -18.92 -7.67
CA SER A 783 -33.56 -19.19 -9.08
C SER A 783 -32.64 -20.40 -9.18
N ALA A 784 -33.22 -21.58 -9.42
CA ALA A 784 -32.46 -22.79 -9.69
C ALA A 784 -32.09 -22.91 -11.18
N ARG A 785 -32.91 -22.32 -12.05
CA ARG A 785 -32.69 -22.22 -13.49
C ARG A 785 -32.96 -20.81 -14.00
N SER A 786 -32.40 -20.47 -15.15
CA SER A 786 -32.58 -19.16 -15.78
C SER A 786 -34.03 -18.87 -16.21
N SER A 787 -34.85 -19.90 -16.38
CA SER A 787 -36.28 -19.80 -16.72
C SER A 787 -37.19 -19.66 -15.50
N ASP A 788 -36.67 -19.80 -14.28
CA ASP A 788 -37.48 -19.75 -13.07
C ASP A 788 -38.05 -18.35 -12.86
N VAL A 789 -39.34 -18.28 -12.54
CA VAL A 789 -39.99 -17.05 -12.11
C VAL A 789 -39.99 -17.01 -10.59
N LEU A 790 -39.28 -16.05 -10.01
CA LEU A 790 -39.18 -15.91 -8.57
C LEU A 790 -40.37 -15.13 -8.01
N ASP A 791 -40.73 -15.44 -6.78
CA ASP A 791 -41.70 -14.69 -5.99
C ASP A 791 -40.98 -14.00 -4.81
N PRO A 792 -40.74 -12.69 -4.88
CA PRO A 792 -40.08 -11.94 -3.81
C PRO A 792 -40.78 -12.04 -2.46
N ARG A 793 -42.06 -12.42 -2.39
CA ARG A 793 -42.82 -12.58 -1.14
C ARG A 793 -42.31 -13.72 -0.27
N VAL A 794 -41.78 -14.79 -0.89
CA VAL A 794 -41.32 -15.99 -0.17
C VAL A 794 -39.80 -16.09 -0.05
N ALA A 795 -39.06 -15.30 -0.82
CA ALA A 795 -37.60 -15.22 -0.75
C ALA A 795 -37.02 -14.91 0.67
N PRO A 796 -37.64 -14.05 1.50
CA PRO A 796 -37.14 -13.78 2.86
C PRO A 796 -37.00 -15.02 3.76
N VAL A 797 -37.85 -16.03 3.56
CA VAL A 797 -37.80 -17.29 4.34
C VAL A 797 -36.46 -17.97 4.17
N TRP A 798 -35.93 -17.99 2.95
CA TRP A 798 -34.64 -18.63 2.66
C TRP A 798 -33.50 -17.93 3.37
N GLY A 799 -33.46 -16.59 3.37
CA GLY A 799 -32.45 -15.84 4.12
C GLY A 799 -32.52 -16.11 5.62
N LEU A 800 -33.73 -16.05 6.20
CA LEU A 800 -33.97 -16.30 7.62
C LEU A 800 -33.53 -17.72 8.04
N VAL A 801 -34.00 -18.73 7.32
CA VAL A 801 -33.75 -20.13 7.65
C VAL A 801 -32.29 -20.51 7.38
N ARG A 802 -31.60 -19.89 6.40
CA ARG A 802 -30.16 -20.07 6.21
C ARG A 802 -29.36 -19.61 7.42
N SER A 803 -29.71 -18.48 8.03
CA SER A 803 -29.11 -18.08 9.31
C SER A 803 -29.46 -19.05 10.44
N ALA A 804 -30.71 -19.53 10.49
CA ALA A 804 -31.13 -20.57 11.44
C ALA A 804 -30.33 -21.87 11.30
N GLN A 805 -29.99 -22.29 10.07
CA GLN A 805 -29.14 -23.45 9.79
C GLN A 805 -27.72 -23.28 10.33
N THR A 806 -27.17 -22.06 10.26
CA THR A 806 -25.85 -21.75 10.81
C THR A 806 -25.88 -21.69 12.35
N GLU A 807 -26.98 -21.21 12.93
CA GLU A 807 -27.17 -21.13 14.39
C GLU A 807 -27.55 -22.48 15.00
N HIS A 808 -28.26 -23.34 14.27
CA HIS A 808 -28.71 -24.68 14.71
C HIS A 808 -28.52 -25.70 13.57
N PRO A 809 -27.31 -26.25 13.42
CA PRO A 809 -27.02 -27.27 12.42
C PRO A 809 -27.97 -28.47 12.53
N ASP A 810 -28.32 -29.07 11.39
CA ASP A 810 -29.17 -30.27 11.26
C ASP A 810 -30.62 -30.18 11.76
N ARG A 811 -31.07 -29.03 12.29
CA ARG A 811 -32.47 -28.84 12.74
C ARG A 811 -33.42 -28.39 11.63
N PHE A 812 -32.91 -27.66 10.63
CA PHE A 812 -33.72 -27.02 9.58
C PHE A 812 -33.25 -27.36 8.18
N LEU A 813 -34.19 -27.59 7.26
CA LEU A 813 -33.94 -27.86 5.84
C LEU A 813 -34.75 -26.90 4.96
N LEU A 814 -34.26 -26.61 3.75
CA LEU A 814 -34.93 -25.76 2.77
C LEU A 814 -35.14 -26.50 1.46
N ALA A 815 -36.37 -26.50 0.94
CA ALA A 815 -36.70 -27.06 -0.38
C ALA A 815 -37.54 -26.08 -1.19
N ASP A 816 -37.13 -25.78 -2.43
CA ASP A 816 -37.96 -24.99 -3.36
C ASP A 816 -38.48 -25.89 -4.49
N VAL A 817 -39.79 -26.16 -4.48
CA VAL A 817 -40.41 -27.15 -5.36
C VAL A 817 -41.31 -26.50 -6.42
N GLU A 818 -41.13 -26.91 -7.67
CA GLU A 818 -41.98 -26.46 -8.77
C GLU A 818 -43.39 -27.08 -8.69
N THR A 819 -43.47 -28.40 -8.54
CA THR A 819 -44.73 -29.16 -8.45
C THR A 819 -44.86 -29.82 -7.07
N SER A 820 -44.19 -30.96 -6.87
CA SER A 820 -44.17 -31.73 -5.63
C SER A 820 -42.89 -32.57 -5.52
N ILE A 821 -42.59 -33.07 -4.33
CA ILE A 821 -41.49 -34.01 -4.06
C ILE A 821 -42.03 -35.22 -3.29
N ASP A 822 -41.57 -36.43 -3.57
CA ASP A 822 -42.01 -37.63 -2.84
C ASP A 822 -41.23 -37.84 -1.52
N ALA A 823 -41.87 -38.50 -0.56
CA ALA A 823 -41.29 -38.79 0.75
C ALA A 823 -40.01 -39.65 0.67
N GLY A 824 -39.89 -40.54 -0.32
CA GLY A 824 -38.72 -41.39 -0.53
C GLY A 824 -37.48 -40.57 -0.89
N THR A 825 -37.63 -39.65 -1.85
CA THR A 825 -36.57 -38.70 -2.25
C THR A 825 -36.16 -37.80 -1.09
N LEU A 826 -37.11 -37.30 -0.29
CA LEU A 826 -36.81 -36.55 0.92
C LEU A 826 -36.01 -37.37 1.94
N GLY A 827 -36.35 -38.65 2.11
CA GLY A 827 -35.56 -39.57 2.94
C GLY A 827 -34.13 -39.75 2.44
N CYS A 828 -33.90 -39.77 1.13
CA CYS A 828 -32.54 -39.77 0.55
C CYS A 828 -31.78 -38.47 0.84
N VAL A 829 -32.44 -37.31 0.71
CA VAL A 829 -31.87 -35.98 0.99
C VAL A 829 -31.42 -35.86 2.45
N VAL A 830 -32.27 -36.31 3.39
CA VAL A 830 -31.98 -36.30 4.84
C VAL A 830 -30.77 -37.17 5.17
N ARG A 831 -30.69 -38.38 4.59
CA ARG A 831 -29.56 -39.31 4.76
C ARG A 831 -28.27 -38.78 4.13
N ALA A 832 -28.37 -38.13 2.99
CA ALA A 832 -27.24 -37.47 2.33
C ALA A 832 -26.79 -36.17 3.03
N GLY A 833 -27.47 -35.75 4.10
CA GLY A 833 -27.12 -34.54 4.84
C GLY A 833 -27.25 -33.26 4.00
N ILE A 834 -28.20 -33.21 3.07
CA ILE A 834 -28.39 -32.07 2.17
C ILE A 834 -29.34 -31.05 2.83
N PRO A 835 -28.85 -29.85 3.22
CA PRO A 835 -29.63 -28.88 3.97
C PRO A 835 -30.50 -27.97 3.09
N GLN A 836 -30.18 -27.86 1.80
CA GLN A 836 -30.84 -26.95 0.86
C GLN A 836 -30.96 -27.63 -0.51
N LEU A 837 -32.17 -27.64 -1.08
CA LEU A 837 -32.43 -28.18 -2.41
C LEU A 837 -33.48 -27.38 -3.19
N ALA A 838 -33.47 -27.55 -4.51
CA ALA A 838 -34.55 -27.15 -5.39
C ALA A 838 -34.97 -28.35 -6.25
N VAL A 839 -36.26 -28.49 -6.54
CA VAL A 839 -36.77 -29.54 -7.42
C VAL A 839 -37.33 -28.92 -8.69
N ARG A 840 -36.77 -29.31 -9.84
CA ARG A 840 -37.18 -28.87 -11.18
C ARG A 840 -37.20 -30.08 -12.12
N ASP A 841 -38.27 -30.28 -12.88
CA ASP A 841 -38.48 -31.48 -13.72
C ASP A 841 -38.24 -32.82 -12.99
N GLY A 842 -38.58 -32.90 -11.70
CA GLY A 842 -38.34 -34.10 -10.88
C GLY A 842 -36.86 -34.37 -10.53
N GLN A 843 -35.94 -33.47 -10.88
CA GLN A 843 -34.53 -33.56 -10.48
C GLN A 843 -34.27 -32.75 -9.21
N VAL A 844 -33.49 -33.33 -8.29
CA VAL A 844 -33.00 -32.63 -7.10
C VAL A 844 -31.74 -31.85 -7.46
N LEU A 845 -31.80 -30.54 -7.28
CA LEU A 845 -30.71 -29.61 -7.49
C LEU A 845 -30.19 -29.09 -6.15
N VAL A 846 -28.88 -28.94 -6.01
CA VAL A 846 -28.22 -28.40 -4.82
C VAL A 846 -27.40 -27.15 -5.16
N PRO A 847 -27.37 -26.14 -4.28
CA PRO A 847 -26.67 -24.88 -4.56
C PRO A 847 -25.16 -25.03 -4.37
N ARG A 848 -24.39 -24.38 -5.25
CA ARG A 848 -22.92 -24.30 -5.25
C ARG A 848 -22.47 -22.89 -5.62
N LEU A 849 -21.54 -22.34 -4.87
CA LEU A 849 -20.91 -21.07 -5.17
C LEU A 849 -19.84 -21.27 -6.24
N ARG A 850 -19.98 -20.60 -7.39
CA ARG A 850 -19.05 -20.70 -8.52
C ARG A 850 -18.39 -19.35 -8.81
N PRO A 851 -17.07 -19.30 -9.01
CA PRO A 851 -16.39 -18.09 -9.47
C PRO A 851 -16.95 -17.63 -10.81
N MET A 852 -17.02 -16.31 -11.00
CA MET A 852 -17.50 -15.68 -12.21
C MET A 852 -16.46 -14.67 -12.70
N ARG A 853 -16.27 -14.58 -14.02
CA ARG A 853 -15.43 -13.54 -14.62
C ARG A 853 -16.27 -12.30 -14.90
N ALA A 854 -15.70 -11.13 -14.61
CA ALA A 854 -16.29 -9.87 -15.03
C ALA A 854 -16.43 -9.82 -16.57
N PRO A 855 -17.55 -9.29 -17.11
CA PRO A 855 -17.69 -9.05 -18.54
C PRO A 855 -16.59 -8.11 -19.05
N ALA A 856 -16.15 -8.29 -20.30
CA ALA A 856 -15.15 -7.42 -20.93
C ALA A 856 -15.68 -6.03 -21.33
N GLY A 857 -16.99 -5.78 -21.13
CA GLY A 857 -17.62 -4.48 -21.37
C GLY A 857 -17.40 -3.51 -20.21
N GLY A 858 -17.22 -2.22 -20.51
CA GLY A 858 -17.14 -1.18 -19.47
C GLY A 858 -18.43 -1.08 -18.66
N ALA A 859 -18.31 -0.62 -17.41
CA ALA A 859 -19.46 -0.41 -16.54
C ALA A 859 -20.49 0.52 -17.19
N PRO A 860 -21.80 0.37 -16.89
CA PRO A 860 -22.87 1.15 -17.54
C PRO A 860 -22.87 2.64 -17.17
N TRP A 861 -21.86 3.09 -16.44
CA TRP A 861 -21.72 4.45 -15.93
C TRP A 861 -21.11 5.42 -16.95
N SER A 862 -20.27 4.92 -17.85
CA SER A 862 -19.57 5.74 -18.84
C SER A 862 -20.55 6.38 -19.84
N GLU A 863 -20.45 7.70 -20.03
CA GLU A 863 -21.30 8.51 -20.94
C GLU A 863 -22.80 8.56 -20.57
N LEU A 864 -23.15 8.37 -19.29
CA LEU A 864 -24.52 8.53 -18.79
C LEU A 864 -25.07 9.96 -19.03
N ASP A 865 -25.96 10.11 -20.03
CA ASP A 865 -26.77 11.32 -20.23
C ASP A 865 -28.06 11.27 -19.38
N GLY A 866 -27.92 11.60 -18.10
CA GLY A 866 -29.03 11.64 -17.15
C GLY A 866 -28.59 11.68 -15.70
N SER A 867 -29.56 11.61 -14.79
CA SER A 867 -29.31 11.57 -13.34
C SER A 867 -29.23 10.14 -12.81
N VAL A 868 -28.42 9.97 -11.76
CA VAL A 868 -28.34 8.75 -10.96
C VAL A 868 -28.95 9.00 -9.58
N LEU A 869 -29.94 8.18 -9.21
CA LEU A 869 -30.57 8.24 -7.89
C LEU A 869 -29.91 7.21 -6.97
N ILE A 870 -29.42 7.66 -5.81
CA ILE A 870 -28.77 6.80 -4.82
C ILE A 870 -29.56 6.87 -3.50
N THR A 871 -30.26 5.80 -3.13
CA THR A 871 -30.91 5.69 -1.82
C THR A 871 -29.89 5.30 -0.76
N GLY A 872 -30.02 5.84 0.45
CA GLY A 872 -28.94 5.76 1.43
C GLY A 872 -27.67 6.49 0.95
N GLY A 873 -27.81 7.45 0.03
CA GLY A 873 -26.68 8.10 -0.66
C GLY A 873 -25.76 8.93 0.24
N THR A 874 -26.18 9.27 1.45
CA THR A 874 -25.35 9.92 2.46
C THR A 874 -24.75 8.93 3.48
N GLY A 875 -25.08 7.64 3.38
CA GLY A 875 -24.54 6.57 4.22
C GLY A 875 -23.22 6.05 3.66
N GLY A 876 -22.41 5.38 4.50
CA GLY A 876 -21.02 5.01 4.19
C GLY A 876 -20.77 4.47 2.77
N LEU A 877 -21.42 3.38 2.38
CA LEU A 877 -21.27 2.79 1.03
C LEU A 877 -21.92 3.63 -0.07
N GLY A 878 -23.09 4.23 0.17
CA GLY A 878 -23.77 5.09 -0.80
C GLY A 878 -22.96 6.34 -1.16
N ALA A 879 -22.30 6.95 -0.17
CA ALA A 879 -21.41 8.09 -0.34
C ALA A 879 -20.14 7.72 -1.12
N LEU A 880 -19.54 6.56 -0.82
CA LEU A 880 -18.36 6.05 -1.55
C LEU A 880 -18.67 5.79 -3.03
N VAL A 881 -19.84 5.21 -3.32
CA VAL A 881 -20.30 4.99 -4.69
C VAL A 881 -20.59 6.32 -5.39
N ALA A 882 -21.21 7.29 -4.71
CA ALA A 882 -21.44 8.62 -5.27
C ALA A 882 -20.13 9.30 -5.68
N GLU A 883 -19.11 9.27 -4.82
CA GLU A 883 -17.78 9.81 -5.12
C GLU A 883 -17.13 9.08 -6.30
N HIS A 884 -17.19 7.75 -6.34
CA HIS A 884 -16.64 6.93 -7.41
C HIS A 884 -17.29 7.22 -8.77
N LEU A 885 -18.62 7.33 -8.82
CA LEU A 885 -19.36 7.63 -10.04
C LEU A 885 -18.99 9.00 -10.63
N VAL A 886 -18.75 10.01 -9.79
CA VAL A 886 -18.34 11.35 -10.25
C VAL A 886 -16.87 11.36 -10.68
N ALA A 887 -15.99 10.82 -9.84
CA ALA A 887 -14.54 10.94 -10.03
C ALA A 887 -14.01 10.06 -11.18
N GLU A 888 -14.46 8.80 -11.26
CA GLU A 888 -13.92 7.82 -12.21
C GLU A 888 -14.77 7.71 -13.49
N HIS A 889 -16.10 7.87 -13.37
CA HIS A 889 -17.03 7.71 -14.50
C HIS A 889 -17.61 9.02 -15.04
N GLY A 890 -17.28 10.15 -14.41
CA GLY A 890 -17.69 11.48 -14.88
C GLY A 890 -19.18 11.78 -14.78
N VAL A 891 -19.93 11.05 -13.94
CA VAL A 891 -21.36 11.27 -13.73
C VAL A 891 -21.61 12.69 -13.22
N ARG A 892 -22.42 13.47 -13.93
CA ARG A 892 -22.61 14.90 -13.64
C ARG A 892 -23.81 15.23 -12.77
N ARG A 893 -24.78 14.32 -12.62
CA ARG A 893 -26.02 14.59 -11.88
C ARG A 893 -26.35 13.47 -10.91
N LEU A 894 -26.31 13.78 -9.62
CA LEU A 894 -26.62 12.85 -8.54
C LEU A 894 -27.81 13.33 -7.71
N ILE A 895 -28.70 12.40 -7.39
CA ILE A 895 -29.81 12.62 -6.45
C ILE A 895 -29.59 11.67 -5.28
N LEU A 896 -29.11 12.21 -4.16
CA LEU A 896 -28.86 11.42 -2.95
C LEU A 896 -30.11 11.48 -2.05
N VAL A 897 -30.70 10.31 -1.82
CA VAL A 897 -31.98 10.18 -1.11
C VAL A 897 -31.76 9.51 0.23
N GLY A 898 -32.38 10.06 1.27
CA GLY A 898 -32.50 9.41 2.58
C GLY A 898 -33.44 10.15 3.51
N ARG A 899 -33.92 9.49 4.56
CA ARG A 899 -34.95 10.03 5.49
C ARG A 899 -34.64 11.43 6.05
N ARG A 900 -33.36 11.72 6.33
CA ARG A 900 -32.91 13.01 6.89
C ARG A 900 -32.57 14.06 5.84
N GLY A 901 -32.43 13.69 4.56
CA GLY A 901 -31.99 14.60 3.50
C GLY A 901 -30.75 15.41 3.87
N ALA A 902 -30.82 16.73 3.70
CA ALA A 902 -29.76 17.69 4.06
C ALA A 902 -29.40 17.73 5.57
N GLN A 903 -30.27 17.19 6.44
CA GLN A 903 -30.03 17.13 7.89
C GLN A 903 -29.25 15.86 8.31
N ALA A 904 -28.82 15.03 7.36
CA ALA A 904 -27.94 13.91 7.66
C ALA A 904 -26.52 14.39 8.02
N ALA A 905 -25.94 13.81 9.07
CA ALA A 905 -24.56 14.11 9.47
C ALA A 905 -23.58 13.80 8.33
N GLY A 906 -22.68 14.74 8.02
CA GLY A 906 -21.70 14.62 6.92
C GLY A 906 -22.24 14.92 5.52
N ALA A 907 -23.55 15.19 5.36
CA ALA A 907 -24.15 15.43 4.05
C ALA A 907 -23.68 16.73 3.38
N PRO A 908 -23.57 17.89 4.08
CA PRO A 908 -23.03 19.11 3.49
C PRO A 908 -21.59 18.94 2.96
N GLU A 909 -20.74 18.24 3.72
CA GLU A 909 -19.34 17.98 3.35
C GLU A 909 -19.25 17.05 2.15
N LEU A 910 -20.10 16.02 2.07
CA LEU A 910 -20.19 15.13 0.91
C LEU A 910 -20.62 15.90 -0.34
N VAL A 911 -21.66 16.74 -0.24
CA VAL A 911 -22.14 17.56 -1.36
C VAL A 911 -21.06 18.53 -1.85
N ALA A 912 -20.31 19.15 -0.93
CA ALA A 912 -19.21 20.04 -1.30
C ALA A 912 -18.14 19.30 -2.13
N ARG A 913 -17.66 18.13 -1.67
CA ARG A 913 -16.66 17.32 -2.40
C ARG A 913 -17.14 16.88 -3.79
N LEU A 914 -18.40 16.46 -3.90
CA LEU A 914 -18.99 16.04 -5.18
C LEU A 914 -19.14 17.23 -6.15
N ARG A 915 -19.50 18.42 -5.65
CA ARG A 915 -19.59 19.65 -6.45
C ARG A 915 -18.23 20.16 -6.90
N GLU A 916 -17.21 20.10 -6.04
CA GLU A 916 -15.82 20.39 -6.40
C GLU A 916 -15.30 19.46 -7.51
N SER A 917 -15.77 18.21 -7.52
CA SER A 917 -15.49 17.24 -8.57
C SER A 917 -16.34 17.44 -9.85
N GLY A 918 -17.18 18.48 -9.87
CA GLY A 918 -17.94 18.90 -11.04
C GLY A 918 -19.28 18.19 -11.25
N ALA A 919 -19.92 17.70 -10.18
CA ALA A 919 -21.28 17.15 -10.22
C ALA A 919 -22.33 18.10 -9.62
N GLU A 920 -23.50 18.17 -10.25
CA GLU A 920 -24.73 18.73 -9.69
C GLU A 920 -25.34 17.69 -8.73
N VAL A 921 -25.43 18.05 -7.45
CA VAL A 921 -25.95 17.15 -6.40
C VAL A 921 -27.21 17.74 -5.78
N GLU A 922 -28.28 16.96 -5.83
CA GLU A 922 -29.54 17.20 -5.12
C GLU A 922 -29.64 16.26 -3.92
N LEU A 923 -29.91 16.81 -2.73
CA LEU A 923 -30.28 16.03 -1.55
C LEU A 923 -31.80 16.01 -1.40
N ALA A 924 -32.39 14.83 -1.34
CA ALA A 924 -33.83 14.66 -1.12
C ALA A 924 -34.09 13.95 0.21
N ALA A 925 -34.88 14.59 1.08
CA ALA A 925 -35.48 13.91 2.22
C ALA A 925 -36.66 13.06 1.72
N CYS A 926 -36.56 11.74 1.85
CA CYS A 926 -37.63 10.81 1.50
C CYS A 926 -37.41 9.46 2.22
N ASP A 927 -38.46 8.93 2.85
CA ASP A 927 -38.52 7.51 3.24
C ASP A 927 -38.95 6.68 2.03
N VAL A 928 -38.02 5.92 1.46
CA VAL A 928 -38.29 5.05 0.31
C VAL A 928 -39.32 3.95 0.63
N ALA A 929 -39.52 3.63 1.91
CA ALA A 929 -40.56 2.71 2.34
C ALA A 929 -41.97 3.32 2.28
N ASP A 930 -42.11 4.65 2.21
CA ASP A 930 -43.38 5.32 1.93
C ASP A 930 -43.56 5.47 0.42
N ARG A 931 -44.49 4.68 -0.14
CA ARG A 931 -44.76 4.65 -1.58
C ARG A 931 -45.25 6.01 -2.11
N ALA A 932 -46.02 6.75 -1.33
CA ALA A 932 -46.57 8.04 -1.76
C ALA A 932 -45.50 9.13 -1.77
N GLU A 933 -44.64 9.14 -0.74
CA GLU A 933 -43.50 10.07 -0.67
C GLU A 933 -42.52 9.83 -1.83
N LEU A 934 -42.19 8.55 -2.11
CA LEU A 934 -41.32 8.18 -3.23
C LEU A 934 -41.95 8.53 -4.59
N ALA A 935 -43.26 8.33 -4.77
CA ALA A 935 -43.96 8.72 -6.00
C ALA A 935 -43.89 10.23 -6.25
N SER A 936 -44.07 11.03 -5.20
CA SER A 936 -43.93 12.49 -5.26
C SER A 936 -42.51 12.92 -5.64
N LEU A 937 -41.49 12.32 -5.01
CA LEU A 937 -40.09 12.53 -5.34
C LEU A 937 -39.78 12.19 -6.80
N LEU A 938 -40.18 11.01 -7.27
CA LEU A 938 -39.92 10.57 -8.65
C LEU A 938 -40.64 11.43 -9.68
N THR A 939 -41.87 11.88 -9.39
CA THR A 939 -42.61 12.81 -10.26
C THR A 939 -41.86 14.12 -10.43
N ARG A 940 -41.31 14.66 -9.33
CA ARG A 940 -40.50 15.88 -9.34
C ARG A 940 -39.18 15.71 -10.09
N ILE A 941 -38.49 14.58 -9.90
CA ILE A 941 -37.26 14.27 -10.63
C ILE A 941 -37.53 14.19 -12.13
N ARG A 942 -38.59 13.49 -12.55
CA ARG A 942 -39.01 13.35 -13.96
C ARG A 942 -39.32 14.68 -14.63
N ALA A 943 -39.82 15.67 -13.89
CA ALA A 943 -40.11 17.00 -14.42
C ALA A 943 -38.83 17.83 -14.70
N GLY A 944 -37.74 17.58 -13.97
CA GLY A 944 -36.48 18.31 -14.10
C GLY A 944 -35.48 17.65 -15.05
N HIS A 945 -35.25 16.34 -14.89
CA HIS A 945 -34.18 15.62 -15.58
C HIS A 945 -34.56 14.16 -15.87
N ARG A 946 -33.91 13.55 -16.87
CA ARG A 946 -34.07 12.13 -17.21
C ARG A 946 -33.32 11.25 -16.21
N LEU A 947 -34.04 10.47 -15.42
CA LEU A 947 -33.46 9.44 -14.55
C LEU A 947 -32.99 8.25 -15.40
N ARG A 948 -31.71 7.84 -15.27
CA ARG A 948 -31.12 6.74 -16.06
C ARG A 948 -30.62 5.58 -15.24
N ALA A 949 -30.29 5.78 -13.96
CA ALA A 949 -29.84 4.70 -13.10
C ALA A 949 -30.30 4.90 -11.65
N ILE A 950 -30.47 3.77 -10.96
CA ILE A 950 -30.81 3.71 -9.54
C ILE A 950 -29.79 2.82 -8.84
N VAL A 951 -29.27 3.28 -7.70
CA VAL A 951 -28.48 2.50 -6.76
C VAL A 951 -29.20 2.50 -5.41
N HIS A 952 -29.69 1.34 -5.00
CA HIS A 952 -30.36 1.17 -3.71
C HIS A 952 -29.37 0.69 -2.64
N ALA A 953 -28.79 1.64 -1.91
CA ALA A 953 -27.85 1.37 -0.81
C ALA A 953 -28.46 1.59 0.58
N ALA A 954 -29.78 1.80 0.66
CA ALA A 954 -30.48 1.91 1.94
C ALA A 954 -30.46 0.57 2.72
N GLY A 955 -30.19 0.67 4.02
CA GLY A 955 -30.14 -0.47 4.93
C GLY A 955 -29.87 -0.03 6.36
N VAL A 956 -30.25 -0.87 7.31
CA VAL A 956 -29.95 -0.78 8.75
C VAL A 956 -29.64 -2.18 9.26
N LEU A 957 -28.89 -2.28 10.35
CA LEU A 957 -28.65 -3.52 11.07
C LEU A 957 -29.34 -3.47 12.43
N ASP A 958 -29.75 -4.63 12.92
CA ASP A 958 -30.32 -4.84 14.26
C ASP A 958 -30.15 -6.34 14.59
N ASP A 959 -28.88 -6.76 14.62
CA ASP A 959 -28.49 -8.18 14.68
C ASP A 959 -28.88 -8.80 16.04
N GLY A 960 -29.17 -10.09 16.02
CA GLY A 960 -29.54 -10.88 17.18
C GLY A 960 -29.75 -12.35 16.83
N MET A 961 -29.47 -13.23 17.80
CA MET A 961 -29.74 -14.67 17.69
C MET A 961 -31.23 -14.92 17.43
N ILE A 962 -31.54 -16.00 16.72
CA ILE A 962 -32.89 -16.27 16.24
C ILE A 962 -33.91 -16.42 17.37
N GLU A 963 -33.51 -16.94 18.54
CA GLU A 963 -34.38 -17.06 19.72
C GLU A 963 -34.71 -15.71 20.37
N ALA A 964 -33.83 -14.71 20.22
CA ALA A 964 -34.01 -13.37 20.78
C ALA A 964 -34.55 -12.34 19.77
N LEU A 965 -34.70 -12.73 18.50
CA LEU A 965 -35.15 -11.85 17.44
C LEU A 965 -36.65 -11.59 17.53
N THR A 966 -37.05 -10.33 17.64
CA THR A 966 -38.48 -9.93 17.66
C THR A 966 -38.98 -9.51 16.28
N ALA A 967 -40.30 -9.52 16.09
CA ALA A 967 -40.94 -9.05 14.87
C ALA A 967 -40.56 -7.58 14.54
N GLU A 968 -40.46 -6.71 15.54
CA GLU A 968 -40.12 -5.30 15.35
C GLU A 968 -38.67 -5.12 14.87
N ARG A 969 -37.74 -5.96 15.35
CA ARG A 969 -36.35 -5.96 14.88
C ARG A 969 -36.24 -6.51 13.46
N LEU A 970 -37.04 -7.52 13.11
CA LEU A 970 -37.16 -8.03 11.74
C LEU A 970 -37.71 -6.96 10.78
N ASP A 971 -38.82 -6.31 11.16
CA ASP A 971 -39.45 -5.22 10.40
C ASP A 971 -38.49 -4.06 10.14
N ARG A 972 -37.74 -3.63 11.16
CA ARG A 972 -36.81 -2.52 11.08
C ARG A 972 -35.74 -2.72 9.99
N VAL A 973 -35.24 -3.95 9.85
CA VAL A 973 -34.19 -4.31 8.89
C VAL A 973 -34.78 -4.64 7.50
N LEU A 974 -35.92 -5.34 7.46
CA LEU A 974 -36.58 -5.74 6.22
C LEU A 974 -37.18 -4.54 5.48
N ARG A 975 -37.87 -3.63 6.18
CA ARG A 975 -38.58 -2.49 5.59
C ARG A 975 -37.76 -1.66 4.59
N PRO A 976 -36.55 -1.13 4.92
CA PRO A 976 -35.78 -0.32 3.97
C PRO A 976 -35.24 -1.11 2.77
N LYS A 977 -35.09 -2.43 2.88
CA LYS A 977 -34.69 -3.31 1.77
C LYS A 977 -35.91 -3.63 0.89
N ALA A 978 -37.03 -3.99 1.51
CA ALA A 978 -38.29 -4.29 0.83
C ALA A 978 -38.84 -3.08 0.05
N ALA A 979 -38.55 -1.85 0.50
CA ALA A 979 -38.84 -0.61 -0.19
C ALA A 979 -38.31 -0.53 -1.64
N ALA A 980 -37.31 -1.34 -2.01
CA ALA A 980 -36.87 -1.45 -3.40
C ALA A 980 -37.98 -1.89 -4.36
N TRP A 981 -39.03 -2.55 -3.85
CA TRP A 981 -40.24 -2.85 -4.61
C TRP A 981 -40.95 -1.58 -5.12
N HIS A 982 -41.07 -0.54 -4.28
CA HIS A 982 -41.67 0.73 -4.69
C HIS A 982 -40.84 1.42 -5.77
N LEU A 983 -39.50 1.36 -5.67
CA LEU A 983 -38.61 1.82 -6.73
C LEU A 983 -38.85 1.04 -8.02
N HIS A 984 -39.02 -0.28 -7.94
CA HIS A 984 -39.36 -1.09 -9.12
C HIS A 984 -40.67 -0.60 -9.76
N GLU A 985 -41.76 -0.55 -9.00
CA GLU A 985 -43.10 -0.24 -9.53
C GLU A 985 -43.16 1.15 -10.16
N LEU A 986 -42.65 2.15 -9.43
CA LEU A 986 -42.71 3.55 -9.83
C LEU A 986 -41.69 3.91 -10.91
N THR A 987 -40.88 2.96 -11.38
CA THR A 987 -39.89 3.17 -12.46
C THR A 987 -39.89 2.06 -13.51
N ALA A 988 -40.91 1.20 -13.52
CA ALA A 988 -41.03 0.12 -14.50
C ALA A 988 -41.20 0.64 -15.94
N ASP A 989 -41.78 1.83 -16.09
CA ASP A 989 -41.97 2.54 -17.37
C ASP A 989 -40.72 3.29 -17.85
N LEU A 990 -39.67 3.38 -17.01
CA LEU A 990 -38.45 4.11 -17.34
C LEU A 990 -37.42 3.21 -18.01
N ASP A 991 -36.79 3.73 -19.06
CA ASP A 991 -35.62 3.12 -19.69
C ASP A 991 -34.38 3.32 -18.80
N LEU A 992 -34.24 2.53 -17.75
CA LEU A 992 -33.08 2.57 -16.87
C LEU A 992 -31.97 1.67 -17.43
N VAL A 993 -30.74 2.19 -17.50
CA VAL A 993 -29.57 1.39 -17.91
C VAL A 993 -29.00 0.56 -16.77
N ALA A 994 -29.25 0.97 -15.52
CA ALA A 994 -28.80 0.26 -14.33
C ALA A 994 -29.81 0.39 -13.18
N PHE A 995 -30.08 -0.71 -12.51
CA PHE A 995 -30.86 -0.77 -11.27
C PHE A 995 -30.12 -1.70 -10.31
N VAL A 996 -29.27 -1.11 -9.48
CA VAL A 996 -28.33 -1.83 -8.62
C VAL A 996 -28.88 -1.91 -7.21
N LEU A 997 -28.98 -3.13 -6.68
CA LEU A 997 -29.46 -3.41 -5.33
C LEU A 997 -28.28 -3.87 -4.46
N PHE A 998 -28.01 -3.15 -3.36
CA PHE A 998 -26.98 -3.56 -2.41
C PHE A 998 -27.57 -4.60 -1.46
N SER A 999 -27.28 -5.86 -1.76
CA SER A 999 -27.61 -7.03 -0.95
C SER A 999 -26.41 -7.43 -0.08
N SER A 1000 -26.45 -8.61 0.54
CA SER A 1000 -25.35 -9.16 1.34
C SER A 1000 -25.21 -10.66 1.14
N ALA A 1001 -23.96 -11.15 1.15
CA ALA A 1001 -23.65 -12.57 1.13
C ALA A 1001 -24.34 -13.36 2.25
N ALA A 1002 -24.71 -12.71 3.37
CA ALA A 1002 -25.50 -13.32 4.44
C ALA A 1002 -26.87 -13.86 3.96
N GLY A 1003 -27.52 -13.24 2.97
CA GLY A 1003 -28.78 -13.74 2.40
C GLY A 1003 -28.62 -15.03 1.59
N VAL A 1004 -27.40 -15.28 1.08
CA VAL A 1004 -27.08 -16.47 0.27
C VAL A 1004 -26.46 -17.58 1.12
N LEU A 1005 -25.54 -17.23 2.01
CA LEU A 1005 -24.75 -18.19 2.78
C LEU A 1005 -25.35 -18.47 4.17
N GLY A 1006 -26.17 -17.56 4.69
CA GLY A 1006 -26.52 -17.52 6.12
C GLY A 1006 -25.40 -16.91 6.95
N ALA A 1007 -25.76 -16.19 8.01
CA ALA A 1007 -24.81 -15.70 9.00
C ALA A 1007 -25.46 -15.74 10.40
N PRO A 1008 -24.73 -16.23 11.42
CA PRO A 1008 -25.28 -16.36 12.76
C PRO A 1008 -25.55 -14.97 13.36
N GLY A 1009 -26.71 -14.82 14.00
CA GLY A 1009 -27.19 -13.56 14.54
C GLY A 1009 -27.72 -12.58 13.49
N GLN A 1010 -27.79 -12.95 12.22
CA GLN A 1010 -28.18 -12.04 11.13
C GLN A 1010 -29.45 -12.49 10.38
N ALA A 1011 -30.33 -13.26 11.02
CA ALA A 1011 -31.50 -13.84 10.36
C ALA A 1011 -32.44 -12.78 9.74
N ASN A 1012 -32.64 -11.64 10.40
CA ASN A 1012 -33.41 -10.51 9.85
C ASN A 1012 -32.72 -9.84 8.64
N TYR A 1013 -31.41 -9.61 8.72
CA TYR A 1013 -30.63 -9.02 7.64
C TYR A 1013 -30.51 -9.96 6.44
N ALA A 1014 -30.31 -11.26 6.67
CA ALA A 1014 -30.31 -12.28 5.64
C ALA A 1014 -31.67 -12.37 4.92
N ALA A 1015 -32.78 -12.35 5.66
CA ALA A 1015 -34.13 -12.30 5.09
C ALA A 1015 -34.35 -11.06 4.21
N ALA A 1016 -33.91 -9.89 4.68
CA ALA A 1016 -34.03 -8.63 3.97
C ALA A 1016 -33.23 -8.57 2.67
N ASN A 1017 -32.05 -9.18 2.65
CA ASN A 1017 -31.20 -9.24 1.47
C ASN A 1017 -31.68 -10.32 0.47
N ALA A 1018 -32.21 -11.45 0.95
CA ALA A 1018 -32.85 -12.45 0.09
C ALA A 1018 -34.06 -11.88 -0.68
N PHE A 1019 -34.80 -10.94 -0.08
CA PHE A 1019 -35.84 -10.17 -0.80
C PHE A 1019 -35.26 -9.39 -1.98
N LEU A 1020 -34.14 -8.68 -1.80
CA LEU A 1020 -33.50 -7.91 -2.87
C LEU A 1020 -32.99 -8.81 -4.00
N ASP A 1021 -32.41 -9.96 -3.64
CA ASP A 1021 -31.95 -10.96 -4.61
C ASP A 1021 -33.13 -11.49 -5.44
N GLY A 1022 -34.25 -11.82 -4.77
CA GLY A 1022 -35.49 -12.21 -5.43
C GLY A 1022 -36.07 -11.14 -6.35
N LEU A 1023 -36.09 -9.88 -5.90
CA LEU A 1023 -36.55 -8.73 -6.68
C LEU A 1023 -35.70 -8.51 -7.93
N ALA A 1024 -34.36 -8.64 -7.84
CA ALA A 1024 -33.50 -8.47 -9.00
C ALA A 1024 -33.78 -9.53 -10.07
N CYS A 1025 -33.92 -10.79 -9.66
CA CYS A 1025 -34.28 -11.88 -10.58
C CYS A 1025 -35.66 -11.66 -11.21
N TRP A 1026 -36.66 -11.29 -10.40
CA TRP A 1026 -38.02 -11.04 -10.89
C TRP A 1026 -38.07 -9.85 -11.87
N ARG A 1027 -37.37 -8.74 -11.56
CA ARG A 1027 -37.31 -7.57 -12.45
C ARG A 1027 -36.59 -7.91 -13.76
N ARG A 1028 -35.54 -8.74 -13.72
CA ARG A 1028 -34.82 -9.19 -14.91
C ARG A 1028 -35.65 -10.12 -15.79
N ALA A 1029 -36.47 -10.98 -15.19
CA ALA A 1029 -37.41 -11.84 -15.93
C ALA A 1029 -38.45 -11.04 -16.74
N GLN A 1030 -38.73 -9.79 -16.36
CA GLN A 1030 -39.56 -8.86 -17.14
C GLN A 1030 -38.80 -8.09 -18.23
N GLY A 1031 -37.51 -8.38 -18.44
CA GLY A 1031 -36.65 -7.69 -19.40
C GLY A 1031 -36.13 -6.33 -18.92
N LEU A 1032 -36.38 -5.95 -17.67
CA LEU A 1032 -35.90 -4.69 -17.10
C LEU A 1032 -34.47 -4.84 -16.53
N ALA A 1033 -33.71 -3.74 -16.49
CA ALA A 1033 -32.39 -3.73 -15.85
C ALA A 1033 -32.52 -4.00 -14.34
N ALA A 1034 -31.71 -4.92 -13.82
CA ALA A 1034 -31.55 -5.20 -12.40
C ALA A 1034 -30.30 -6.04 -12.14
N VAL A 1035 -29.56 -5.71 -11.08
CA VAL A 1035 -28.52 -6.56 -10.49
C VAL A 1035 -28.51 -6.40 -8.98
N SER A 1036 -28.59 -7.52 -8.25
CA SER A 1036 -28.35 -7.58 -6.82
C SER A 1036 -26.90 -7.96 -6.56
N MET A 1037 -26.24 -7.15 -5.73
CA MET A 1037 -24.85 -7.32 -5.33
C MET A 1037 -24.83 -7.85 -3.89
N ALA A 1038 -24.69 -9.15 -3.71
CA ALA A 1038 -24.64 -9.79 -2.40
C ALA A 1038 -23.24 -9.61 -1.79
N TRP A 1039 -22.98 -8.41 -1.27
CA TRP A 1039 -21.65 -8.01 -0.81
C TRP A 1039 -21.13 -8.86 0.35
N GLY A 1040 -19.84 -9.21 0.26
CA GLY A 1040 -19.02 -9.57 1.41
C GLY A 1040 -18.74 -8.38 2.33
N MET A 1041 -17.97 -8.64 3.39
CA MET A 1041 -17.61 -7.61 4.36
C MET A 1041 -16.72 -6.54 3.71
N TRP A 1042 -17.02 -5.26 3.93
CA TRP A 1042 -16.14 -4.15 3.53
C TRP A 1042 -15.21 -3.77 4.69
N ALA A 1043 -13.95 -3.45 4.38
CA ALA A 1043 -12.94 -3.06 5.37
C ALA A 1043 -13.25 -1.72 6.07
N GLN A 1044 -13.97 -0.84 5.38
CA GLN A 1044 -14.24 0.51 5.85
C GLN A 1044 -15.24 0.54 7.00
N PRO A 1045 -15.00 1.38 8.02
CA PRO A 1045 -16.00 1.71 9.01
C PRO A 1045 -17.19 2.37 8.31
N SER A 1046 -18.34 1.74 8.41
CA SER A 1046 -19.65 2.27 8.02
C SER A 1046 -20.57 2.17 9.23
N ALA A 1047 -21.72 2.83 9.21
CA ALA A 1047 -22.74 2.63 10.24
C ALA A 1047 -23.19 1.15 10.37
N MET A 1048 -22.91 0.32 9.36
CA MET A 1048 -23.19 -1.13 9.36
C MET A 1048 -22.00 -2.00 9.78
N THR A 1049 -20.79 -1.45 9.92
CA THR A 1049 -19.58 -2.21 10.29
C THR A 1049 -18.86 -1.61 11.50
N SER A 1050 -19.40 -0.53 12.07
CA SER A 1050 -18.87 0.18 13.23
C SER A 1050 -19.06 -0.57 14.55
N GLU A 1051 -20.00 -1.51 14.61
CA GLU A 1051 -20.26 -2.34 15.80
C GLU A 1051 -19.44 -3.63 15.83
N LEU A 1052 -18.83 -4.03 14.70
CA LEU A 1052 -17.95 -5.19 14.63
C LEU A 1052 -16.61 -4.89 15.32
N THR A 1053 -16.31 -5.64 16.37
CA THR A 1053 -15.04 -5.54 17.09
C THR A 1053 -13.88 -6.07 16.24
N ALA A 1054 -12.63 -5.78 16.65
CA ALA A 1054 -11.46 -6.39 16.03
C ALA A 1054 -11.47 -7.93 16.15
N ALA A 1055 -12.10 -8.47 17.20
CA ALA A 1055 -12.28 -9.90 17.40
C ALA A 1055 -13.22 -10.51 16.34
N ASP A 1056 -14.35 -9.86 16.04
CA ASP A 1056 -15.31 -10.30 15.01
C ASP A 1056 -14.68 -10.35 13.62
N LYS A 1057 -13.93 -9.31 13.24
CA LYS A 1057 -13.24 -9.24 11.94
C LYS A 1057 -12.21 -10.35 11.78
N ALA A 1058 -11.43 -10.62 12.83
CA ALA A 1058 -10.45 -11.70 12.80
C ALA A 1058 -11.10 -13.10 12.94
N ARG A 1059 -12.31 -13.22 13.51
CA ARG A 1059 -13.10 -14.46 13.47
C ARG A 1059 -13.53 -14.76 12.03
N LEU A 1060 -14.09 -13.78 11.32
CA LEU A 1060 -14.50 -13.93 9.92
C LEU A 1060 -13.31 -14.26 9.00
N ALA A 1061 -12.16 -13.63 9.20
CA ALA A 1061 -10.95 -13.94 8.44
C ALA A 1061 -10.44 -15.39 8.66
N ARG A 1062 -10.56 -15.92 9.89
CA ARG A 1062 -10.25 -17.34 10.18
C ARG A 1062 -11.23 -18.30 9.53
N ALA A 1063 -12.50 -17.93 9.44
CA ALA A 1063 -13.51 -18.66 8.68
C ALA A 1063 -13.34 -18.49 7.15
N GLY A 1064 -12.28 -17.79 6.71
CA GLY A 1064 -11.94 -17.61 5.31
C GLY A 1064 -12.73 -16.53 4.57
N PHE A 1065 -13.44 -15.66 5.29
CA PHE A 1065 -14.09 -14.47 4.75
C PHE A 1065 -13.23 -13.23 4.98
N LEU A 1066 -12.68 -12.66 3.90
CA LEU A 1066 -11.77 -11.53 3.97
C LEU A 1066 -12.52 -10.20 3.76
N PRO A 1067 -12.08 -9.10 4.41
CA PRO A 1067 -12.63 -7.78 4.14
C PRO A 1067 -12.24 -7.29 2.74
N LEU A 1068 -13.19 -6.67 2.05
CA LEU A 1068 -13.00 -5.95 0.79
C LEU A 1068 -12.51 -4.54 1.07
N GLU A 1069 -11.29 -4.25 0.63
CA GLU A 1069 -10.71 -2.90 0.68
C GLU A 1069 -11.44 -1.94 -0.26
N ARG A 1070 -11.47 -0.64 0.07
CA ARG A 1070 -12.18 0.44 -0.68
C ARG A 1070 -12.03 0.28 -2.20
N ARG A 1071 -10.79 0.22 -2.67
CA ARG A 1071 -10.46 0.17 -4.10
C ARG A 1071 -10.88 -1.15 -4.75
N ALA A 1072 -10.77 -2.27 -4.02
CA ALA A 1072 -11.20 -3.57 -4.51
C ALA A 1072 -12.74 -3.62 -4.64
N GLY A 1073 -13.45 -3.16 -3.61
CA GLY A 1073 -14.91 -3.08 -3.61
C GLY A 1073 -15.47 -2.21 -4.73
N LEU A 1074 -14.90 -1.02 -4.98
CA LEU A 1074 -15.34 -0.14 -6.08
C LEU A 1074 -15.09 -0.74 -7.47
N ARG A 1075 -13.99 -1.47 -7.67
CA ARG A 1075 -13.78 -2.23 -8.93
C ARG A 1075 -14.81 -3.34 -9.11
N LEU A 1076 -15.15 -4.06 -8.03
CA LEU A 1076 -16.16 -5.11 -8.07
C LEU A 1076 -17.56 -4.53 -8.30
N PHE A 1077 -17.83 -3.32 -7.82
CA PHE A 1077 -19.07 -2.60 -8.07
C PHE A 1077 -19.24 -2.33 -9.58
N ASP A 1078 -18.19 -1.81 -10.22
CA ASP A 1078 -18.17 -1.57 -11.67
C ASP A 1078 -18.32 -2.87 -12.47
N ALA A 1079 -17.56 -3.89 -12.11
CA ALA A 1079 -17.61 -5.19 -12.77
C ALA A 1079 -18.99 -5.85 -12.64
N THR A 1080 -19.60 -5.77 -11.47
CA THR A 1080 -20.92 -6.37 -11.21
C THR A 1080 -22.03 -5.59 -11.90
N ALA A 1081 -21.92 -4.27 -11.99
CA ALA A 1081 -22.89 -3.44 -12.70
C ALA A 1081 -22.94 -3.73 -14.20
N ALA A 1082 -21.86 -4.27 -14.78
CA ALA A 1082 -21.80 -4.70 -16.17
C ALA A 1082 -22.37 -6.12 -16.40
N CYS A 1083 -22.64 -6.90 -15.35
CA CYS A 1083 -23.10 -8.28 -15.48
C CYS A 1083 -24.54 -8.38 -16.01
N THR A 1084 -24.81 -9.47 -16.72
CA THR A 1084 -26.17 -9.80 -17.18
C THR A 1084 -26.97 -10.51 -16.10
N GLU A 1085 -26.27 -11.23 -15.22
CA GLU A 1085 -26.75 -12.01 -14.11
C GLU A 1085 -27.49 -11.14 -13.09
N PRO A 1086 -28.72 -11.50 -12.69
CA PRO A 1086 -29.51 -10.70 -11.77
C PRO A 1086 -29.03 -10.76 -10.31
N SER A 1087 -28.26 -11.78 -9.92
CA SER A 1087 -27.69 -11.91 -8.58
C SER A 1087 -26.23 -12.32 -8.70
N VAL A 1088 -25.36 -11.49 -8.13
CA VAL A 1088 -23.91 -11.64 -8.14
C VAL A 1088 -23.40 -11.44 -6.72
N ILE A 1089 -22.36 -12.17 -6.34
CA ILE A 1089 -21.84 -12.22 -4.96
C ILE A 1089 -20.39 -11.71 -5.00
N PRO A 1090 -20.15 -10.39 -4.80
CA PRO A 1090 -18.80 -9.87 -4.69
C PRO A 1090 -18.26 -10.16 -3.29
N LEU A 1091 -17.32 -11.10 -3.19
CA LEU A 1091 -16.85 -11.68 -1.94
C LEU A 1091 -15.36 -11.99 -2.03
N ALA A 1092 -14.58 -11.63 -1.02
CA ALA A 1092 -13.19 -12.06 -0.92
C ALA A 1092 -13.10 -13.27 0.01
N LEU A 1093 -12.54 -14.36 -0.50
CA LEU A 1093 -12.39 -15.63 0.22
C LEU A 1093 -10.92 -16.03 0.31
N ASP A 1094 -10.52 -16.56 1.47
CA ASP A 1094 -9.29 -17.36 1.61
C ASP A 1094 -9.70 -18.84 1.57
N PRO A 1095 -9.56 -19.54 0.41
CA PRO A 1095 -9.94 -20.95 0.27
C PRO A 1095 -9.12 -21.88 1.17
N VAL A 1096 -7.95 -21.44 1.66
CA VAL A 1096 -7.15 -22.20 2.61
C VAL A 1096 -7.73 -22.08 4.00
N ALA A 1097 -8.05 -20.86 4.43
CA ALA A 1097 -8.68 -20.64 5.73
C ALA A 1097 -10.07 -21.28 5.80
N LEU A 1098 -10.84 -21.24 4.70
CA LEU A 1098 -12.11 -21.99 4.58
C LEU A 1098 -11.90 -23.49 4.89
N ARG A 1099 -10.90 -24.13 4.26
CA ARG A 1099 -10.55 -25.54 4.53
C ARG A 1099 -10.05 -25.79 5.96
N ALA A 1100 -9.27 -24.87 6.50
CA ALA A 1100 -8.60 -25.03 7.80
C ALA A 1100 -9.49 -24.66 9.00
N SER A 1101 -10.66 -24.05 8.77
CA SER A 1101 -11.51 -23.55 9.84
C SER A 1101 -12.08 -24.64 10.76
N GLY A 1102 -12.13 -25.90 10.30
CA GLY A 1102 -12.70 -27.03 11.04
C GLY A 1102 -14.23 -26.94 11.24
N ILE A 1103 -14.85 -25.86 10.77
CA ILE A 1103 -16.30 -25.66 10.80
C ILE A 1103 -16.89 -26.40 9.61
N PRO A 1104 -17.96 -27.20 9.78
CA PRO A 1104 -18.68 -27.79 8.66
C PRO A 1104 -19.10 -26.68 7.68
N LEU A 1105 -18.48 -26.67 6.49
CA LEU A 1105 -18.77 -25.66 5.48
C LEU A 1105 -20.22 -25.84 5.02
N SER A 1106 -20.94 -24.73 4.88
CA SER A 1106 -22.22 -24.73 4.17
C SER A 1106 -22.04 -25.44 2.82
N PRO A 1107 -22.92 -26.37 2.41
CA PRO A 1107 -22.78 -27.09 1.14
C PRO A 1107 -22.73 -26.18 -0.09
N VAL A 1108 -23.17 -24.92 0.04
CA VAL A 1108 -22.98 -23.87 -0.96
C VAL A 1108 -21.49 -23.63 -1.24
N LEU A 1109 -20.61 -23.72 -0.24
CA LEU A 1109 -19.17 -23.47 -0.34
C LEU A 1109 -18.34 -24.73 -0.63
N ALA A 1110 -18.95 -25.91 -0.70
CA ALA A 1110 -18.27 -27.20 -0.77
C ALA A 1110 -17.25 -27.30 -1.93
N ASP A 1111 -17.56 -26.73 -3.09
CA ASP A 1111 -16.70 -26.80 -4.28
C ASP A 1111 -15.48 -25.87 -4.22
N LEU A 1112 -15.53 -24.83 -3.37
CA LEU A 1112 -14.43 -23.87 -3.20
C LEU A 1112 -13.33 -24.40 -2.28
N ALA A 1113 -13.66 -25.44 -1.52
CA ALA A 1113 -12.81 -26.08 -0.54
C ALA A 1113 -13.13 -27.59 -0.50
N PRO A 1114 -12.85 -28.34 -1.60
CA PRO A 1114 -13.16 -29.76 -1.66
C PRO A 1114 -12.49 -30.46 -0.47
N ALA A 1115 -13.31 -31.08 0.37
CA ALA A 1115 -12.84 -31.83 1.52
C ALA A 1115 -11.93 -32.97 1.05
N ALA A 1116 -10.87 -33.24 1.80
CA ALA A 1116 -10.24 -34.57 1.73
C ALA A 1116 -11.33 -35.61 2.02
N ALA A 1117 -11.34 -36.71 1.27
CA ALA A 1117 -12.33 -37.78 1.45
C ALA A 1117 -12.49 -38.10 2.95
N PRO A 1118 -13.72 -38.23 3.47
CA PRO A 1118 -13.93 -38.40 4.89
C PRO A 1118 -13.29 -39.72 5.32
N THR A 1119 -12.16 -39.65 6.02
CA THR A 1119 -11.88 -40.67 7.02
C THR A 1119 -12.97 -40.51 8.07
N ALA A 1120 -13.93 -41.43 8.07
CA ALA A 1120 -14.96 -41.51 9.08
C ALA A 1120 -14.31 -41.50 10.47
N VAL A 1121 -14.35 -40.36 11.13
CA VAL A 1121 -14.04 -40.20 12.55
C VAL A 1121 -15.13 -39.34 13.19
N SER A 1122 -16.40 -39.64 12.88
CA SER A 1122 -17.48 -39.23 13.77
C SER A 1122 -17.48 -40.20 14.96
N GLY A 1123 -17.28 -39.68 16.17
CA GLY A 1123 -17.54 -40.41 17.41
C GLY A 1123 -16.35 -41.07 18.11
N THR A 1124 -15.09 -40.81 17.74
CA THR A 1124 -13.96 -41.42 18.48
C THR A 1124 -13.80 -40.87 19.88
N PHE A 1125 -14.15 -39.61 20.15
CA PHE A 1125 -13.98 -39.06 21.50
C PHE A 1125 -14.90 -39.76 22.50
N GLY A 1126 -16.20 -39.91 22.19
CA GLY A 1126 -17.13 -40.67 23.03
C GLY A 1126 -16.73 -42.15 23.22
N ALA A 1127 -16.24 -42.80 22.15
CA ALA A 1127 -15.74 -44.18 22.22
C ALA A 1127 -14.41 -44.32 22.99
N GLN A 1128 -13.52 -43.33 22.93
CA GLN A 1128 -12.27 -43.26 23.68
C GLN A 1128 -12.55 -42.96 25.16
N LEU A 1129 -13.48 -42.04 25.46
CA LEU A 1129 -13.86 -41.70 26.82
C LEU A 1129 -14.55 -42.87 27.55
N ALA A 1130 -15.34 -43.67 26.83
CA ALA A 1130 -15.92 -44.90 27.36
C ALA A 1130 -14.87 -45.92 27.85
N GLN A 1131 -13.63 -45.87 27.33
CA GLN A 1131 -12.53 -46.75 27.75
C GLN A 1131 -11.74 -46.24 28.97
N LEU A 1132 -11.88 -44.96 29.34
CA LEU A 1132 -11.23 -44.35 30.52
C LEU A 1132 -12.04 -44.62 31.80
N ARG A 1133 -11.45 -44.50 32.99
CA ARG A 1133 -12.16 -44.67 34.29
C ARG A 1133 -12.49 -43.31 34.93
N GLY A 1134 -13.56 -43.24 35.73
CA GLY A 1134 -14.16 -42.04 36.37
C GLY A 1134 -13.35 -40.74 36.34
N SER A 1135 -12.31 -40.63 37.17
CA SER A 1135 -11.50 -39.40 37.29
C SER A 1135 -10.71 -39.03 36.02
N GLU A 1136 -10.35 -40.01 35.20
CA GLU A 1136 -9.69 -39.79 33.90
C GLU A 1136 -10.69 -39.30 32.84
N ARG A 1137 -11.98 -39.67 32.95
CA ARG A 1137 -13.05 -39.16 32.06
C ARG A 1137 -13.36 -37.70 32.34
N GLU A 1138 -13.52 -37.35 33.62
CA GLU A 1138 -13.78 -35.97 34.06
C GLU A 1138 -12.64 -35.04 33.64
N SER A 1139 -11.39 -35.48 33.82
CA SER A 1139 -10.21 -34.71 33.41
C SER A 1139 -10.12 -34.51 31.89
N GLU A 1140 -10.48 -35.52 31.11
CA GLU A 1140 -10.42 -35.46 29.64
C GLU A 1140 -11.57 -34.63 29.04
N LEU A 1141 -12.77 -34.68 29.63
CA LEU A 1141 -13.88 -33.79 29.29
C LEU A 1141 -13.57 -32.34 29.64
N LEU A 1142 -12.99 -32.09 30.81
CA LEU A 1142 -12.54 -30.75 31.18
C LEU A 1142 -11.49 -30.22 30.22
N ARG A 1143 -10.54 -31.07 29.82
CA ARG A 1143 -9.52 -30.74 28.83
C ARG A 1143 -10.14 -30.40 27.48
N LEU A 1144 -11.13 -31.17 27.01
CA LEU A 1144 -11.88 -30.86 25.80
C LEU A 1144 -12.57 -29.49 25.89
N VAL A 1145 -13.32 -29.24 26.97
CA VAL A 1145 -14.04 -27.98 27.15
C VAL A 1145 -13.06 -26.81 27.19
N CYS A 1146 -11.96 -26.91 27.95
CA CYS A 1146 -10.94 -25.86 27.99
C CYS A 1146 -10.24 -25.65 26.64
N VAL A 1147 -10.00 -26.70 25.85
CA VAL A 1147 -9.44 -26.59 24.49
C VAL A 1147 -10.40 -25.85 23.56
N GLU A 1148 -11.69 -26.19 23.58
CA GLU A 1148 -12.68 -25.51 22.74
C GLU A 1148 -12.92 -24.06 23.20
N VAL A 1149 -12.91 -23.81 24.51
CA VAL A 1149 -12.96 -22.45 25.09
C VAL A 1149 -11.75 -21.63 24.68
N ALA A 1150 -10.55 -22.20 24.74
CA ALA A 1150 -9.32 -21.55 24.29
C ALA A 1150 -9.36 -21.24 22.80
N SER A 1151 -9.91 -22.15 21.99
CA SER A 1151 -10.10 -21.97 20.56
C SER A 1151 -11.01 -20.77 20.24
N VAL A 1152 -12.13 -20.65 20.95
CA VAL A 1152 -13.09 -19.55 20.80
C VAL A 1152 -12.49 -18.21 21.27
N LEU A 1153 -11.91 -18.16 22.48
CA LEU A 1153 -11.37 -16.94 23.10
C LEU A 1153 -9.94 -16.56 22.68
N ARG A 1154 -9.28 -17.39 21.87
CA ARG A 1154 -7.89 -17.22 21.40
C ARG A 1154 -6.85 -17.31 22.51
N TYR A 1155 -7.08 -18.19 23.48
CA TYR A 1155 -6.00 -18.56 24.39
C TYR A 1155 -5.05 -19.52 23.68
N PRO A 1156 -3.74 -19.45 23.98
CA PRO A 1156 -2.72 -20.24 23.30
C PRO A 1156 -2.88 -21.75 23.51
N SER A 1157 -3.63 -22.17 24.53
CA SER A 1157 -3.97 -23.57 24.82
C SER A 1157 -5.13 -23.64 25.82
N GLY A 1158 -5.75 -24.82 25.95
CA GLY A 1158 -6.73 -25.09 27.00
C GLY A 1158 -6.20 -24.87 28.42
N ASP A 1159 -4.89 -25.03 28.63
CA ASP A 1159 -4.24 -24.84 29.94
C ASP A 1159 -4.21 -23.37 30.39
N ALA A 1160 -4.38 -22.42 29.46
CA ALA A 1160 -4.48 -21.00 29.75
C ALA A 1160 -5.91 -20.56 30.14
N VAL A 1161 -6.89 -21.46 30.03
CA VAL A 1161 -8.28 -21.21 30.45
C VAL A 1161 -8.40 -21.60 31.92
N ASP A 1162 -8.76 -20.63 32.76
CA ASP A 1162 -9.14 -20.93 34.14
C ASP A 1162 -10.47 -21.70 34.14
N PRO A 1163 -10.49 -22.98 34.53
CA PRO A 1163 -11.69 -23.81 34.42
C PRO A 1163 -12.82 -23.39 35.37
N GLN A 1164 -12.50 -22.62 36.42
CA GLN A 1164 -13.45 -22.18 37.43
C GLN A 1164 -14.01 -20.78 37.15
N ARG A 1165 -13.43 -20.05 36.18
CA ARG A 1165 -13.81 -18.67 35.90
C ARG A 1165 -15.07 -18.61 35.04
N ALA A 1166 -15.93 -17.63 35.35
CA ALA A 1166 -17.18 -17.45 34.63
C ALA A 1166 -16.93 -17.06 33.16
N PHE A 1167 -17.76 -17.55 32.23
CA PHE A 1167 -17.65 -17.25 30.80
C PHE A 1167 -17.74 -15.74 30.49
N SER A 1168 -18.57 -15.00 31.23
CA SER A 1168 -18.65 -13.53 31.13
C SER A 1168 -17.32 -12.84 31.42
N ASP A 1169 -16.56 -13.36 32.41
CA ASP A 1169 -15.28 -12.79 32.85
C ASP A 1169 -14.11 -13.24 31.97
N LEU A 1170 -14.29 -14.35 31.26
CA LEU A 1170 -13.38 -14.84 30.22
C LEU A 1170 -13.58 -14.10 28.88
N GLY A 1171 -14.64 -13.29 28.76
CA GLY A 1171 -14.92 -12.48 27.59
C GLY A 1171 -15.78 -13.16 26.53
N PHE A 1172 -16.61 -14.15 26.91
CA PHE A 1172 -17.64 -14.68 26.02
C PHE A 1172 -18.75 -13.66 25.80
N ASP A 1173 -19.12 -13.47 24.53
CA ASP A 1173 -20.37 -12.87 24.11
C ASP A 1173 -21.37 -13.96 23.68
N SER A 1174 -22.61 -13.57 23.36
CA SER A 1174 -23.66 -14.50 22.95
C SER A 1174 -23.31 -15.32 21.70
N LEU A 1175 -22.40 -14.84 20.85
CA LEU A 1175 -22.02 -15.51 19.60
C LEU A 1175 -20.86 -16.49 19.81
N GLY A 1176 -19.90 -16.16 20.68
CA GLY A 1176 -18.87 -17.07 21.16
C GLY A 1176 -19.49 -18.27 21.88
N ALA A 1177 -20.59 -18.07 22.61
CA ALA A 1177 -21.30 -19.14 23.29
C ALA A 1177 -21.87 -20.17 22.29
N VAL A 1178 -22.49 -19.68 21.22
CA VAL A 1178 -23.06 -20.55 20.16
C VAL A 1178 -21.96 -21.32 19.42
N GLU A 1179 -20.82 -20.68 19.16
CA GLU A 1179 -19.67 -21.33 18.54
C GLU A 1179 -19.10 -22.45 19.43
N LEU A 1180 -18.94 -22.19 20.72
CA LEU A 1180 -18.48 -23.20 21.69
C LEU A 1180 -19.45 -24.39 21.75
N ARG A 1181 -20.76 -24.12 21.86
CA ARG A 1181 -21.80 -25.16 21.87
C ARG A 1181 -21.76 -26.01 20.60
N ASN A 1182 -21.63 -25.39 19.43
CA ASN A 1182 -21.54 -26.11 18.15
C ASN A 1182 -20.34 -27.03 18.08
N ARG A 1183 -19.16 -26.54 18.51
CA ARG A 1183 -17.93 -27.33 18.57
C ARG A 1183 -18.05 -28.51 19.54
N LEU A 1184 -18.57 -28.27 20.74
CA LEU A 1184 -18.78 -29.31 21.74
C LEU A 1184 -19.80 -30.36 21.27
N SER A 1185 -20.89 -29.94 20.63
CA SER A 1185 -21.90 -30.87 20.09
C SER A 1185 -21.31 -31.75 18.99
N PHE A 1186 -20.43 -31.19 18.15
CA PHE A 1186 -19.73 -31.92 17.09
C PHE A 1186 -18.75 -32.95 17.66
N GLU A 1187 -17.91 -32.57 18.61
CA GLU A 1187 -16.89 -33.46 19.21
C GLU A 1187 -17.50 -34.56 20.09
N THR A 1188 -18.58 -34.25 20.81
CA THR A 1188 -19.23 -35.20 21.73
C THR A 1188 -20.33 -36.03 21.08
N GLY A 1189 -20.92 -35.56 19.98
CA GLY A 1189 -22.12 -36.15 19.37
C GLY A 1189 -23.40 -35.95 20.18
N LEU A 1190 -23.39 -35.13 21.24
CA LEU A 1190 -24.55 -34.83 22.07
C LEU A 1190 -25.38 -33.66 21.50
N VAL A 1191 -26.68 -33.69 21.76
CA VAL A 1191 -27.57 -32.55 21.54
C VAL A 1191 -27.49 -31.64 22.75
N ILE A 1192 -26.67 -30.59 22.66
CA ILE A 1192 -26.44 -29.64 23.76
C ILE A 1192 -27.43 -28.45 23.65
N PRO A 1193 -28.24 -28.16 24.70
CA PRO A 1193 -29.15 -27.02 24.71
C PRO A 1193 -28.44 -25.67 24.57
N THR A 1194 -29.12 -24.67 24.01
CA THR A 1194 -28.56 -23.32 23.82
C THR A 1194 -28.37 -22.56 25.13
N THR A 1195 -29.06 -22.94 26.19
CA THR A 1195 -28.94 -22.36 27.52
C THR A 1195 -27.75 -22.90 28.31
N VAL A 1196 -27.07 -23.96 27.84
CA VAL A 1196 -26.07 -24.69 28.65
C VAL A 1196 -24.94 -23.79 29.18
N ILE A 1197 -24.52 -22.78 28.42
CA ILE A 1197 -23.44 -21.86 28.81
C ILE A 1197 -23.92 -20.83 29.85
N PHE A 1198 -25.22 -20.58 29.93
CA PHE A 1198 -25.85 -19.73 30.94
C PHE A 1198 -26.21 -20.51 32.19
N ASP A 1199 -26.67 -21.75 32.03
CA ASP A 1199 -27.02 -22.67 33.12
C ASP A 1199 -25.76 -23.21 33.81
N HIS A 1200 -24.66 -23.35 33.07
CA HIS A 1200 -23.36 -23.81 33.54
C HIS A 1200 -22.29 -22.74 33.26
N PRO A 1201 -22.07 -21.79 34.19
CA PRO A 1201 -21.38 -20.54 33.90
C PRO A 1201 -19.85 -20.66 33.76
N SER A 1202 -19.25 -21.85 33.88
CA SER A 1202 -17.79 -22.05 33.78
C SER A 1202 -17.42 -23.28 32.95
N PRO A 1203 -16.18 -23.36 32.40
CA PRO A 1203 -15.69 -24.54 31.69
C PRO A 1203 -15.80 -25.84 32.51
N ALA A 1204 -15.54 -25.77 33.83
CA ALA A 1204 -15.71 -26.91 34.73
C ALA A 1204 -17.18 -27.35 34.83
N ALA A 1205 -18.11 -26.40 34.99
CA ALA A 1205 -19.54 -26.70 35.09
C ALA A 1205 -20.10 -27.32 33.79
N ILE A 1206 -19.57 -26.94 32.62
CA ILE A 1206 -19.92 -27.58 31.35
C ILE A 1206 -19.32 -28.99 31.23
N ALA A 1207 -18.08 -29.19 31.69
CA ALA A 1207 -17.46 -30.51 31.68
C ALA A 1207 -18.24 -31.50 32.57
N ASP A 1208 -18.70 -31.04 33.74
CA ASP A 1208 -19.57 -31.81 34.63
C ASP A 1208 -20.91 -32.13 33.97
N TYR A 1209 -21.54 -31.14 33.33
CA TYR A 1209 -22.78 -31.35 32.55
C TYR A 1209 -22.60 -32.40 31.45
N LEU A 1210 -21.53 -32.31 30.66
CA LEU A 1210 -21.24 -33.27 29.60
C LEU A 1210 -20.96 -34.66 30.16
N HIS A 1211 -20.27 -34.75 31.30
CA HIS A 1211 -20.01 -36.01 31.99
C HIS A 1211 -21.33 -36.67 32.43
N ASP A 1212 -22.23 -35.91 33.05
CA ASP A 1212 -23.54 -36.39 33.48
C ASP A 1212 -24.43 -36.78 32.29
N ALA A 1213 -24.40 -36.01 31.20
CA ALA A 1213 -25.16 -36.31 29.99
C ALA A 1213 -24.67 -37.57 29.26
N MET A 1214 -23.36 -37.89 29.31
CA MET A 1214 -22.78 -39.06 28.63
C MET A 1214 -22.77 -40.33 29.50
N PHE A 1215 -22.64 -40.21 30.82
CA PHE A 1215 -22.39 -41.34 31.73
C PHE A 1215 -23.36 -41.42 32.92
N GLY A 1216 -24.22 -40.43 33.11
CA GLY A 1216 -25.32 -40.50 34.07
C GLY A 1216 -26.25 -41.65 33.70
N SER A 1217 -26.42 -42.60 34.61
CA SER A 1217 -27.40 -43.67 34.44
C SER A 1217 -28.79 -43.05 34.29
N THR A 1218 -29.48 -43.39 33.20
CA THR A 1218 -30.90 -43.10 32.93
C THR A 1218 -31.75 -42.90 34.19
N GLY A 1219 -32.31 -41.69 34.32
CA GLY A 1219 -33.42 -41.38 35.22
C GLY A 1219 -34.22 -40.22 34.63
N ALA A 1220 -35.51 -40.41 34.42
CA ALA A 1220 -36.47 -39.38 34.04
C ALA A 1220 -36.37 -38.14 34.95
N PRO A 1221 -36.81 -36.95 34.48
CA PRO A 1221 -36.74 -35.73 35.27
C PRO A 1221 -37.74 -35.81 36.43
N THR A 1222 -37.23 -35.87 37.66
CA THR A 1222 -38.03 -35.62 38.86
C THR A 1222 -37.24 -34.75 39.83
N GLU A 1223 -37.81 -33.58 40.09
CA GLU A 1223 -37.67 -32.76 41.30
C GLU A 1223 -36.33 -32.09 41.60
N PHE A 1224 -36.12 -30.90 41.02
CA PHE A 1224 -35.58 -29.75 41.73
C PHE A 1224 -36.57 -28.58 41.63
N ALA A 1225 -37.71 -28.76 42.26
CA ALA A 1225 -38.71 -27.73 42.51
C ALA A 1225 -38.97 -27.64 44.02
N ALA A 1226 -37.93 -27.39 44.82
CA ALA A 1226 -38.08 -27.10 46.25
C ALA A 1226 -36.80 -26.52 46.87
N GLU A 1227 -36.28 -25.37 46.40
CA GLU A 1227 -35.43 -24.51 47.26
C GLU A 1227 -35.19 -23.06 46.75
N GLN A 1228 -36.04 -22.52 45.88
CA GLN A 1228 -36.05 -21.09 45.51
C GLN A 1228 -37.42 -20.42 45.76
N SER A 1229 -38.06 -20.71 46.90
CA SER A 1229 -39.33 -20.07 47.31
C SER A 1229 -39.21 -19.25 48.61
N ALA A 1230 -38.03 -18.74 48.98
CA ALA A 1230 -37.87 -17.98 50.23
C ALA A 1230 -37.02 -16.69 50.14
N ALA A 1231 -36.73 -16.16 48.95
CA ALA A 1231 -35.97 -14.90 48.82
C ALA A 1231 -36.42 -13.99 47.66
N GLY A 1232 -37.69 -14.09 47.23
CA GLY A 1232 -38.23 -13.29 46.12
C GLY A 1232 -39.50 -12.49 46.46
N ALA A 1233 -39.91 -12.45 47.73
CA ALA A 1233 -41.13 -11.77 48.16
C ALA A 1233 -40.83 -10.72 49.24
N GLU A 1234 -39.99 -9.72 48.92
CA GLU A 1234 -39.89 -8.48 49.69
C GLU A 1234 -39.10 -7.37 48.96
N LEU A 1235 -39.36 -7.15 47.66
CA LEU A 1235 -38.84 -5.97 46.93
C LEU A 1235 -39.83 -5.45 45.88
N ASP A 1236 -41.13 -5.55 46.15
CA ASP A 1236 -42.20 -4.97 45.32
C ASP A 1236 -42.91 -3.77 45.98
N GLU A 1237 -42.29 -3.16 47.00
CA GLU A 1237 -42.73 -1.88 47.56
C GLU A 1237 -41.52 -0.99 47.93
N MET A 1238 -40.93 -0.31 46.94
CA MET A 1238 -40.14 0.90 47.20
C MET A 1238 -40.57 1.97 46.20
N ASP A 1239 -41.16 3.06 46.72
CA ASP A 1239 -41.68 4.15 45.91
C ASP A 1239 -40.58 4.97 45.21
N ALA A 1240 -41.01 5.69 44.17
CA ALA A 1240 -40.17 6.55 43.34
C ALA A 1240 -39.53 7.73 44.10
N GLU A 1241 -39.89 8.00 45.35
CA GLU A 1241 -39.34 9.08 46.17
C GLU A 1241 -38.05 8.64 46.89
N SER A 1242 -37.87 7.33 47.10
CA SER A 1242 -36.67 6.75 47.71
C SER A 1242 -35.49 6.64 46.72
N LEU A 1243 -35.78 6.43 45.43
CA LEU A 1243 -34.76 6.39 44.36
C LEU A 1243 -34.14 7.77 44.06
N ILE A 1244 -34.86 8.86 44.34
CA ILE A 1244 -34.36 10.23 44.11
C ILE A 1244 -33.34 10.67 45.19
N ARG A 1245 -33.38 10.08 46.39
CA ARG A 1245 -32.38 10.37 47.44
C ARG A 1245 -31.05 9.65 47.25
N LEU A 1246 -31.00 8.55 46.50
CA LEU A 1246 -29.75 7.84 46.23
C LEU A 1246 -28.92 8.46 45.09
N ALA A 1247 -29.51 9.37 44.29
CA ALA A 1247 -28.84 10.02 43.17
C ALA A 1247 -28.20 11.39 43.50
N LEU A 1248 -28.20 11.82 44.77
CA LEU A 1248 -27.71 13.14 45.19
C LEU A 1248 -26.74 13.13 46.39
N SER A 1249 -25.90 12.09 46.53
CA SER A 1249 -24.74 12.17 47.42
C SER A 1249 -23.47 11.72 46.69
N GLU A 1250 -22.64 12.70 46.36
CA GLU A 1250 -21.23 12.54 45.97
C GLU A 1250 -20.44 11.89 47.11
N ASP A 1251 -19.67 10.85 46.77
CA ASP A 1251 -18.23 10.72 47.03
C ASP A 1251 -17.62 9.62 46.14
#